data_AF-A0A124GZQ3-F1
#
_entry.id   AF-A0A124GZQ3-F1
#
_cell.length_a   1.000
_cell.length_b   1.000
_cell.length_c   1.000
_cell.angle_alpha   90.00
_cell.angle_beta   90.00
_cell.angle_gamma   90.00
#
_symmetry.space_group_name_H-M   'P 1'
#
loop_
_entity.id
_entity.type
_entity.pdbx_description
1 polymer ?
#
loop_
_entity_poly.entity_id
_entity_poly.type
_entity_poly.pdbx_seq_one_letter_code
_entity_poly.pdbx_strand_id
1 'polypeptide(L)'
;MSEPLQRRSLLKLAVGTAATGWLWQGVGTAQAAADATPTTAPPAAGPLDTLVFGNTASESAHGLTATLSDVVTGGLDQPARVLNVPESAGFWGGTLSATMACRPRGATYVTIKLWGSESGAELGRLQLFAEGKQVGHYHLGAVDPLDIASEDPRTPERFFFHTLPLPLDLTEGKESVSLEIRSMGRIAGYATSADSYYKAMEGPSRTVYRLYTHDEPYFALADGDVTGTLPPTTTRTSPGSEIVDTINARILARAASEASRTSPQLDLWYLDFLARAYGMPATAAHANIAVPPQIARSLDGIYWRYRADSAVMTNSSQQWMGLGRSGLVMLALADVLAPLLDEPVLGSPYGLTNPGFEFGTTGWRSSTWSGSGTASRDTTVYRTGHASAKVTVPTAGTVGYTTSARIPVDQGTYTYGGWIRTAGVGTRSAYLDILFHDANGAVVGTDNKVHASAGTHDWEHVTASLTTPGTATHVTLSVRLSGAGTAWFDDLTMVEPEGSAYAPVVRRDAWARMLLDSREYWRQNFPQYTNQAIICAIGLYLADRGLTYLGSADAWGEKKARDYIYQSVGLVPWLGPEKPDGTPTRPLGGSYHQVTKKGISKELGYAGSYGELQEWLSLVYDAVTGIGGVEDGTLRDHLVKMAKARMVFRHPSLDRDGHRAMRLETVVGWRDNEYPGKVAYDQDAKWDGHALKMAAQIKDPDLVSYARQSLADGQAFQSLADSHAATVSARTNLNLLSTADDYAYISKATGSGAKLPMTPGAPDFVFSDEENGLVAIKHGDEILFASLYWRARWGVNRLARVHHLTAEGTERSATVWQEVKYLADGRTFTEPDWVNWEFTVSDLDIPDGGFTPPGNALHQAFAGQVLPLAKAPDDVPERAAGVESPYAGRASFYRCEYGPYLIAMNTTDDRDHTFTTRGFGASTNLVTGAKVSGNTEVRVKPGTTVVLRKR
;
A
#
# COMPACT_ATOMS: atom_id res chain seq x y z
N MET A 1 23.29 -14.11 -6.38
CA MET A 1 23.36 -14.03 -4.91
C MET A 1 22.18 -13.20 -4.45
N SER A 2 21.28 -13.86 -3.75
CA SER A 2 19.93 -13.45 -3.43
C SER A 2 19.88 -12.33 -2.40
N GLU A 3 19.40 -11.14 -2.80
CA GLU A 3 18.82 -10.16 -1.88
C GLU A 3 17.56 -10.77 -1.25
N PRO A 4 17.53 -11.03 0.07
CA PRO A 4 16.29 -11.37 0.74
C PRO A 4 15.49 -10.08 0.90
N LEU A 5 14.38 -10.00 0.16
CA LEU A 5 13.13 -9.35 0.52
C LEU A 5 13.27 -7.90 1.01
N GLN A 6 13.03 -6.96 0.09
CA GLN A 6 12.84 -5.52 0.35
C GLN A 6 11.57 -5.23 1.18
N ARG A 7 11.59 -5.64 2.46
CA ARG A 7 11.04 -4.88 3.60
C ARG A 7 12.15 -4.27 4.46
N ARG A 8 13.42 -4.43 4.06
CA ARG A 8 14.60 -3.84 4.69
C ARG A 8 15.03 -2.56 3.97
N SER A 9 14.39 -1.44 4.29
CA SER A 9 14.95 -0.07 4.14
C SER A 9 14.01 0.91 4.83
N LEU A 10 14.04 0.91 6.16
CA LEU A 10 13.52 1.99 7.00
C LEU A 10 14.70 2.64 7.71
N LEU A 11 14.69 3.97 7.70
CA LEU A 11 15.26 4.86 8.72
C LEU A 11 16.77 4.71 9.00
N LYS A 12 17.56 5.61 8.39
CA LYS A 12 18.80 6.17 8.97
C LYS A 12 19.27 7.37 8.13
N LEU A 13 19.67 8.43 8.84
CA LEU A 13 20.21 9.74 8.39
C LEU A 13 19.11 10.82 8.23
N ALA A 14 19.09 11.94 8.96
CA ALA A 14 20.21 12.76 9.42
C ALA A 14 20.08 13.22 10.89
N VAL A 15 21.19 13.10 11.63
CA VAL A 15 21.44 13.62 12.98
C VAL A 15 22.49 14.72 12.87
N GLY A 16 22.32 15.81 13.65
CA GLY A 16 23.34 16.83 13.95
C GLY A 16 23.13 18.14 13.17
N THR A 17 23.13 19.33 13.78
CA THR A 17 23.96 19.81 14.90
C THR A 17 23.30 20.95 15.68
N ALA A 18 23.58 20.96 16.99
CA ALA A 18 23.18 21.96 17.98
C ALA A 18 23.74 23.37 17.74
N ALA A 19 22.99 24.39 18.17
CA ALA A 19 23.51 25.71 18.49
C ALA A 19 22.91 26.20 19.82
N THR A 20 23.79 26.41 20.80
CA THR A 20 23.51 26.88 22.15
C THR A 20 23.51 28.39 22.26
N GLY A 21 22.45 28.93 22.88
CA GLY A 21 22.49 30.07 23.81
C GLY A 21 22.32 31.48 23.24
N TRP A 22 21.45 32.29 23.85
CA TRP A 22 21.81 33.18 24.97
C TRP A 22 20.57 33.98 25.45
N LEU A 23 20.44 34.01 26.77
CA LEU A 23 19.65 34.87 27.65
C LEU A 23 19.31 36.28 27.12
N TRP A 24 18.05 36.69 27.28
CA TRP A 24 17.69 38.07 27.64
C TRP A 24 16.59 38.07 28.71
N GLN A 25 16.93 38.64 29.87
CA GLN A 25 16.02 39.03 30.94
C GLN A 25 15.28 40.32 30.54
N GLY A 26 14.03 40.48 30.98
CA GLY A 26 13.41 41.80 30.93
C GLY A 26 11.93 41.90 31.29
N VAL A 27 11.67 42.05 32.60
CA VAL A 27 10.69 42.96 33.23
C VAL A 27 9.18 42.72 32.99
N GLY A 28 8.47 42.42 34.08
CA GLY A 28 7.01 42.33 34.11
C GLY A 28 6.27 43.66 34.30
N THR A 29 4.93 43.60 34.34
CA THR A 29 4.07 44.26 35.35
C THR A 29 2.59 43.94 35.12
N ALA A 30 1.93 43.58 36.23
CA ALA A 30 0.56 43.91 36.69
C ALA A 30 -0.65 43.88 35.72
N GLN A 31 -1.45 42.83 35.86
CA GLN A 31 -2.80 42.81 36.47
C GLN A 31 -3.76 43.99 36.21
N ALA A 32 -4.92 43.68 35.63
CA ALA A 32 -6.18 44.38 35.88
C ALA A 32 -7.35 43.39 35.83
N ALA A 33 -8.08 43.30 36.94
CA ALA A 33 -9.31 42.54 37.09
C ALA A 33 -10.50 43.37 36.58
N ALA A 34 -11.50 42.69 36.01
CA ALA A 34 -12.84 43.25 35.85
C ALA A 34 -13.87 42.14 36.06
N ASP A 35 -14.71 42.35 37.07
CA ASP A 35 -15.87 41.53 37.44
C ASP A 35 -16.93 41.52 36.33
N ALA A 36 -17.53 40.35 36.09
CA ALA A 36 -18.85 40.24 35.46
C ALA A 36 -19.62 39.05 36.05
N THR A 37 -20.82 39.35 36.54
CA THR A 37 -21.75 38.43 37.23
C THR A 37 -22.50 37.55 36.21
N PRO A 38 -22.70 36.24 36.44
CA PRO A 38 -23.27 35.34 35.45
C PRO A 38 -24.81 35.28 35.49
N THR A 39 -25.42 35.21 34.30
CA THR A 39 -26.82 34.79 34.09
C THR A 39 -26.80 33.29 33.76
N THR A 40 -27.48 32.48 34.57
CA THR A 40 -27.40 31.01 34.56
C THR A 40 -28.28 30.38 33.48
N ALA A 41 -27.63 29.95 32.39
CA ALA A 41 -28.06 28.78 31.63
C ALA A 41 -27.89 27.51 32.49
N PRO A 42 -28.58 26.39 32.21
CA PRO A 42 -28.34 25.13 32.91
C PRO A 42 -26.86 24.75 32.73
N PRO A 43 -26.13 24.37 33.79
CA PRO A 43 -24.72 24.07 33.66
C PRO A 43 -24.55 22.89 32.70
N ALA A 44 -23.65 23.05 31.73
CA ALA A 44 -23.12 21.91 31.00
C ALA A 44 -22.51 20.93 32.01
N ALA A 45 -22.75 19.62 31.82
CA ALA A 45 -22.13 18.60 32.68
C ALA A 45 -20.60 18.74 32.58
N GLY A 46 -19.98 19.18 33.67
CA GLY A 46 -18.54 19.24 33.82
C GLY A 46 -17.95 17.86 34.12
N PRO A 47 -16.61 17.75 34.24
CA PRO A 47 -15.98 16.51 34.67
C PRO A 47 -16.43 16.12 36.08
N LEU A 48 -16.45 14.82 36.37
CA LEU A 48 -16.63 14.29 37.74
C LEU A 48 -15.43 14.67 38.62
N ASP A 49 -14.23 14.62 38.03
CA ASP A 49 -12.99 14.95 38.71
C ASP A 49 -11.94 15.49 37.74
N THR A 50 -10.98 16.27 38.23
CA THR A 50 -9.92 16.87 37.41
C THR A 50 -8.60 16.93 38.15
N LEU A 51 -7.63 16.17 37.65
CA LEU A 51 -6.24 16.23 38.09
C LEU A 51 -5.45 17.16 37.16
N VAL A 52 -4.86 18.21 37.74
CA VAL A 52 -3.96 19.14 37.04
C VAL A 52 -2.51 18.81 37.39
N PHE A 53 -1.76 18.34 36.39
CA PHE A 53 -0.36 17.98 36.57
C PHE A 53 0.54 19.23 36.64
N GLY A 54 1.60 19.16 37.44
CA GLY A 54 2.45 20.28 37.79
C GLY A 54 1.83 21.25 38.81
N ASN A 55 0.62 20.99 39.29
CA ASN A 55 -0.02 21.78 40.35
C ASN A 55 -0.01 21.03 41.68
N THR A 56 0.84 21.44 42.63
CA THR A 56 1.03 20.74 43.90
C THR A 56 -0.26 20.51 44.70
N ALA A 57 -1.20 21.45 44.68
CA ALA A 57 -2.46 21.31 45.42
C ALA A 57 -3.37 20.25 44.78
N SER A 58 -3.52 20.30 43.46
CA SER A 58 -4.28 19.29 42.71
C SER A 58 -3.65 17.91 42.86
N GLU A 59 -2.33 17.79 42.71
CA GLU A 59 -1.62 16.52 42.80
C GLU A 59 -1.71 15.90 44.20
N SER A 60 -1.58 16.72 45.25
CA SER A 60 -1.72 16.25 46.64
C SER A 60 -3.15 15.80 46.95
N ALA A 61 -4.17 16.51 46.43
CA ALA A 61 -5.57 16.16 46.64
C ALA A 61 -5.95 14.78 46.05
N HIS A 62 -5.26 14.36 44.99
CA HIS A 62 -5.48 13.05 44.35
C HIS A 62 -4.47 11.97 44.76
N GLY A 63 -3.55 12.30 45.69
CA GLY A 63 -2.50 11.38 46.13
C GLY A 63 -1.54 10.97 45.00
N LEU A 64 -1.21 11.89 44.09
CA LEU A 64 -0.37 11.58 42.93
C LEU A 64 0.98 11.02 43.37
N THR A 65 1.30 9.82 42.88
CA THR A 65 2.64 9.23 42.92
C THR A 65 3.25 9.31 41.53
N ALA A 66 4.41 9.93 41.40
CA ALA A 66 5.12 10.07 40.14
C ALA A 66 6.48 9.38 40.20
N THR A 67 6.81 8.58 39.18
CA THR A 67 8.12 7.93 39.03
C THR A 67 8.75 8.34 37.70
N LEU A 68 10.07 8.57 37.71
CA LEU A 68 10.81 9.09 36.54
C LEU A 68 10.05 10.22 35.84
N SER A 69 9.68 11.26 36.59
CA SER A 69 8.86 12.35 36.07
C SER A 69 9.30 13.71 36.60
N ASP A 70 9.38 14.68 35.70
CA ASP A 70 9.69 16.06 36.01
C ASP A 70 8.46 16.95 35.80
N VAL A 71 8.37 18.01 36.61
CA VAL A 71 7.44 19.11 36.35
C VAL A 71 8.14 20.11 35.42
N VAL A 72 7.48 20.47 34.33
CA VAL A 72 8.00 21.39 33.30
C VAL A 72 7.01 22.51 33.02
N THR A 73 7.52 23.60 32.45
CA THR A 73 6.68 24.61 31.80
C THR A 73 6.45 24.18 30.36
N GLY A 74 5.22 23.81 30.03
CA GLY A 74 4.81 23.32 28.72
C GLY A 74 4.23 24.41 27.82
N GLY A 75 3.42 23.98 26.84
CA GLY A 75 2.73 24.86 25.89
C GLY A 75 1.87 25.93 26.59
N LEU A 76 1.91 27.16 26.06
CA LEU A 76 1.21 28.33 26.60
C LEU A 76 1.53 28.59 28.09
N ASP A 77 2.79 28.35 28.47
CA ASP A 77 3.32 28.51 29.83
C ASP A 77 2.55 27.72 30.90
N GLN A 78 1.80 26.67 30.50
CA GLN A 78 1.06 25.83 31.44
C GLN A 78 2.01 24.84 32.14
N PRO A 79 1.88 24.65 33.47
CA PRO A 79 2.60 23.58 34.15
C PRO A 79 2.14 22.22 33.61
N ALA A 80 3.08 21.30 33.47
CA ALA A 80 2.84 19.95 32.99
C ALA A 80 3.82 18.96 33.63
N ARG A 81 3.58 17.67 33.42
CA ARG A 81 4.56 16.61 33.69
C ARG A 81 5.04 15.95 32.41
N VAL A 82 6.31 15.55 32.41
CA VAL A 82 6.87 14.62 31.42
C VAL A 82 7.26 13.32 32.13
N LEU A 83 7.22 12.20 31.42
CA LEU A 83 7.70 10.90 31.89
C LEU A 83 9.01 10.58 31.19
N ASN A 84 10.07 10.37 31.96
CA ASN A 84 11.43 10.23 31.49
C ASN A 84 11.79 8.79 31.17
N VAL A 85 12.84 8.65 30.36
CA VAL A 85 13.49 7.36 30.09
C VAL A 85 14.16 6.80 31.34
N PRO A 86 14.19 5.47 31.52
CA PRO A 86 14.99 4.83 32.57
C PRO A 86 16.50 4.97 32.30
N GLU A 87 17.32 4.83 33.34
CA GLU A 87 18.79 4.85 33.21
C GLU A 87 19.33 3.73 32.30
N SER A 88 18.71 2.55 32.37
CA SER A 88 19.00 1.43 31.48
C SER A 88 17.97 1.37 30.35
N ALA A 89 18.45 1.33 29.10
CA ALA A 89 17.58 1.29 27.92
C ALA A 89 16.55 0.17 28.02
N GLY A 90 15.27 0.52 27.92
CA GLY A 90 14.14 -0.40 28.12
C GLY A 90 12.85 0.12 27.50
N PHE A 91 11.86 -0.76 27.38
CA PHE A 91 10.56 -0.44 26.80
C PHE A 91 9.72 0.50 27.69
N TRP A 92 9.78 0.33 29.01
CA TRP A 92 8.99 1.12 29.96
C TRP A 92 9.74 2.36 30.44
N GLY A 93 9.00 3.46 30.61
CA GLY A 93 9.48 4.68 31.27
C GLY A 93 8.74 4.96 32.58
N GLY A 94 8.63 6.25 32.90
CA GLY A 94 7.99 6.74 34.13
C GLY A 94 6.48 6.48 34.23
N THR A 95 5.95 6.71 35.42
CA THR A 95 4.52 6.56 35.75
C THR A 95 3.96 7.77 36.50
N LEU A 96 2.66 8.02 36.31
CA LEU A 96 1.84 8.95 37.08
C LEU A 96 0.62 8.18 37.60
N SER A 97 0.53 7.94 38.91
CA SER A 97 -0.55 7.14 39.51
C SER A 97 -1.33 7.97 40.54
N ALA A 98 -2.65 8.03 40.41
CA ALA A 98 -3.53 8.83 41.27
C ALA A 98 -4.88 8.14 41.50
N THR A 99 -5.63 8.59 42.51
CA THR A 99 -7.03 8.16 42.72
C THR A 99 -7.95 9.27 42.27
N MET A 100 -8.92 8.96 41.41
CA MET A 100 -9.89 9.93 40.87
C MET A 100 -11.32 9.44 41.07
N ALA A 101 -12.28 10.36 41.11
CA ALA A 101 -13.69 9.99 41.21
C ALA A 101 -14.15 9.17 39.99
N CYS A 102 -15.07 8.23 40.20
CA CYS A 102 -15.71 7.47 39.13
C CYS A 102 -17.20 7.30 39.39
N ARG A 103 -17.94 6.86 38.37
CA ARG A 103 -19.38 6.62 38.49
C ARG A 103 -19.64 5.18 38.94
N PRO A 104 -20.38 4.96 40.04
CA PRO A 104 -20.68 3.61 40.55
C PRO A 104 -21.67 2.83 39.68
N ARG A 105 -22.40 3.51 38.78
CA ARG A 105 -23.35 2.91 37.84
C ARG A 105 -23.33 3.63 36.50
N GLY A 106 -23.06 2.88 35.44
CA GLY A 106 -22.97 3.42 34.09
C GLY A 106 -21.52 3.65 33.67
N ALA A 107 -21.32 4.43 32.62
CA ALA A 107 -20.00 4.66 32.06
C ALA A 107 -19.17 5.61 32.94
N THR A 108 -17.89 5.28 33.10
CA THR A 108 -16.84 6.22 33.46
C THR A 108 -15.89 6.33 32.28
N TYR A 109 -15.56 7.54 31.87
CA TYR A 109 -14.58 7.85 30.85
C TYR A 109 -13.37 8.53 31.47
N VAL A 110 -12.20 8.33 30.87
CA VAL A 110 -10.97 9.03 31.20
C VAL A 110 -10.58 9.89 30.00
N THR A 111 -10.30 11.17 30.22
CA THR A 111 -9.78 12.06 29.16
C THR A 111 -8.45 12.65 29.56
N ILE A 112 -7.49 12.63 28.63
CA ILE A 112 -6.19 13.29 28.79
C ILE A 112 -6.16 14.58 27.96
N LYS A 113 -5.49 15.61 28.49
CA LYS A 113 -5.13 16.84 27.77
C LYS A 113 -3.64 16.85 27.46
N LEU A 114 -3.31 16.99 26.19
CA LEU A 114 -1.96 16.90 25.65
C LEU A 114 -1.64 18.07 24.71
N TRP A 115 -0.37 18.46 24.62
CA TRP A 115 0.06 19.55 23.75
C TRP A 115 0.30 19.05 22.33
N GLY A 116 -0.29 19.70 21.32
CA GLY A 116 -0.31 19.20 19.95
C GLY A 116 0.89 19.56 19.07
N SER A 117 1.74 20.54 19.46
CA SER A 117 2.97 20.86 18.71
C SER A 117 4.07 19.83 18.90
N GLU A 118 4.04 19.05 19.98
CA GLU A 118 5.02 17.99 20.22
C GLU A 118 4.79 16.83 19.23
N SER A 119 5.85 16.41 18.55
CA SER A 119 5.84 15.27 17.63
C SER A 119 7.20 14.62 17.62
N GLY A 120 7.30 13.47 16.97
CA GLY A 120 8.54 12.71 16.85
C GLY A 120 8.44 11.31 17.46
N ALA A 121 9.14 10.40 16.80
CA ALA A 121 9.40 9.04 17.21
C ALA A 121 9.74 8.84 18.69
N GLU A 122 10.57 9.74 19.21
CA GLU A 122 11.26 9.69 20.49
C GLU A 122 10.32 9.89 21.68
N LEU A 123 9.17 10.53 21.46
CA LEU A 123 8.14 10.75 22.48
C LEU A 123 7.47 9.43 22.92
N GLY A 124 7.62 8.36 22.15
CA GLY A 124 7.07 7.06 22.47
C GLY A 124 5.53 7.06 22.51
N ARG A 125 4.96 6.46 23.55
CA ARG A 125 3.52 6.27 23.74
C ARG A 125 3.15 6.42 25.21
N LEU A 126 1.87 6.71 25.47
CA LEU A 126 1.29 6.69 26.80
C LEU A 126 0.23 5.59 26.89
N GLN A 127 0.28 4.79 27.94
CA GLN A 127 -0.67 3.72 28.21
C GLN A 127 -1.42 4.02 29.51
N LEU A 128 -2.75 3.87 29.48
CA LEU A 128 -3.60 3.98 30.66
C LEU A 128 -3.70 2.60 31.35
N PHE A 129 -3.65 2.62 32.68
CA PHE A 129 -3.99 1.52 33.57
C PHE A 129 -5.07 1.97 34.54
N ALA A 130 -6.01 1.09 34.85
CA ALA A 130 -7.04 1.29 35.87
C ALA A 130 -7.08 0.07 36.79
N GLU A 131 -7.01 0.28 38.10
CA GLU A 131 -6.97 -0.80 39.11
C GLU A 131 -5.86 -1.83 38.83
N GLY A 132 -4.71 -1.37 38.34
CA GLY A 132 -3.57 -2.21 37.96
C GLY A 132 -3.70 -2.98 36.65
N LYS A 133 -4.83 -2.85 35.93
CA LYS A 133 -5.07 -3.47 34.62
C LYS A 133 -4.89 -2.47 33.49
N GLN A 134 -4.30 -2.89 32.38
CA GLN A 134 -4.14 -2.06 31.19
C GLN A 134 -5.50 -1.75 30.56
N VAL A 135 -5.75 -0.51 30.16
CA VAL A 135 -6.96 -0.12 29.43
C VAL A 135 -6.65 -0.03 27.94
N GLY A 136 -7.18 -0.96 27.14
CA GLY A 136 -6.96 -1.00 25.70
C GLY A 136 -5.70 -1.75 25.29
N HIS A 137 -5.40 -1.77 23.99
CA HIS A 137 -4.36 -2.61 23.39
C HIS A 137 -3.28 -1.76 22.73
N TYR A 138 -2.05 -2.28 22.62
CA TYR A 138 -0.96 -1.54 21.98
C TYR A 138 -1.16 -1.34 20.48
N HIS A 139 -1.78 -2.31 19.79
CA HIS A 139 -1.93 -2.29 18.35
C HIS A 139 -3.34 -2.67 17.90
N LEU A 140 -4.01 -1.73 17.23
CA LEU A 140 -5.27 -1.92 16.51
C LEU A 140 -6.41 -2.56 17.35
N GLY A 141 -6.49 -2.23 18.65
CA GLY A 141 -7.59 -2.63 19.53
C GLY A 141 -8.78 -1.68 19.48
N ALA A 142 -9.97 -2.11 19.93
CA ALA A 142 -11.17 -1.26 19.99
C ALA A 142 -11.00 -0.06 20.93
N VAL A 143 -10.14 -0.21 21.95
CA VAL A 143 -9.65 0.88 22.79
C VAL A 143 -8.15 1.03 22.54
N ASP A 144 -7.76 2.23 22.07
CA ASP A 144 -6.38 2.60 21.76
C ASP A 144 -5.57 2.91 23.04
N PRO A 145 -4.23 2.99 22.95
CA PRO A 145 -3.39 3.65 23.96
C PRO A 145 -3.80 5.11 24.18
N LEU A 146 -3.43 5.66 25.34
CA LEU A 146 -3.79 7.02 25.75
C LEU A 146 -3.11 8.10 24.90
N ASP A 147 -1.91 7.82 24.38
CA ASP A 147 -1.27 8.62 23.33
C ASP A 147 -0.42 7.73 22.44
N ILE A 148 -0.42 8.04 21.14
CA ILE A 148 0.52 7.49 20.16
C ILE A 148 1.15 8.68 19.43
N ALA A 149 2.40 8.99 19.76
CA ALA A 149 3.12 10.05 19.06
C ALA A 149 3.36 9.67 17.59
N SER A 150 3.18 10.64 16.71
CA SER A 150 3.49 10.56 15.29
C SER A 150 4.64 11.49 14.94
N GLU A 151 5.22 11.35 13.75
CA GLU A 151 6.30 12.22 13.27
C GLU A 151 5.84 13.68 13.07
N ASP A 152 4.58 13.88 12.69
CA ASP A 152 4.00 15.20 12.46
C ASP A 152 3.27 15.73 13.71
N PRO A 153 3.32 17.06 13.97
CA PRO A 153 2.50 17.70 14.98
C PRO A 153 1.01 17.46 14.73
N ARG A 154 0.29 17.03 15.77
CA ARG A 154 -1.14 16.67 15.69
C ARG A 154 -2.01 17.91 15.50
N THR A 155 -1.81 18.89 16.35
CA THR A 155 -2.48 20.19 16.28
C THR A 155 -1.53 21.28 16.80
N PRO A 156 -0.73 21.90 15.91
CA PRO A 156 0.22 22.94 16.30
C PRO A 156 -0.41 24.08 17.11
N GLU A 157 0.34 24.53 18.10
CA GLU A 157 0.06 25.65 19.02
C GLU A 157 -1.22 25.52 19.84
N ARG A 158 -1.73 24.30 19.97
CA ARG A 158 -2.99 24.00 20.68
C ARG A 158 -2.95 22.67 21.40
N PHE A 159 -3.87 22.53 22.34
CA PHE A 159 -4.13 21.28 23.02
C PHE A 159 -5.11 20.40 22.23
N PHE A 160 -4.99 19.08 22.40
CA PHE A 160 -6.02 18.12 22.02
C PHE A 160 -6.44 17.27 23.23
N PHE A 161 -7.61 16.67 23.09
CA PHE A 161 -8.19 15.82 24.13
C PHE A 161 -8.42 14.41 23.59
N HIS A 162 -8.00 13.41 24.35
CA HIS A 162 -8.24 12.01 24.02
C HIS A 162 -9.04 11.29 25.11
N THR A 163 -10.18 10.72 24.74
CA THR A 163 -11.12 10.07 25.67
C THR A 163 -11.16 8.56 25.45
N LEU A 164 -10.97 7.80 26.54
CA LEU A 164 -11.10 6.34 26.57
C LEU A 164 -12.22 5.93 27.56
N PRO A 165 -13.01 4.89 27.24
CA PRO A 165 -13.97 4.33 28.18
C PRO A 165 -13.27 3.37 29.15
N LEU A 166 -13.73 3.33 30.40
CA LEU A 166 -13.45 2.20 31.28
C LEU A 166 -14.50 1.09 31.07
N PRO A 167 -14.15 -0.19 31.32
CA PRO A 167 -15.13 -1.26 31.41
C PRO A 167 -16.19 -0.93 32.47
N LEU A 168 -17.46 -1.24 32.18
CA LEU A 168 -18.58 -0.87 33.06
C LEU A 168 -18.51 -1.54 34.43
N ASP A 169 -18.03 -2.79 34.47
CA ASP A 169 -17.86 -3.60 35.68
C ASP A 169 -16.67 -3.15 36.54
N LEU A 170 -15.66 -2.51 35.94
CA LEU A 170 -14.45 -2.06 36.64
C LEU A 170 -14.76 -0.97 37.70
N THR A 171 -15.74 -0.12 37.43
CA THR A 171 -16.19 0.96 38.34
C THR A 171 -17.52 0.66 39.03
N GLU A 172 -18.15 -0.51 38.79
CA GLU A 172 -19.44 -0.84 39.38
C GLU A 172 -19.37 -0.85 40.92
N GLY A 173 -20.25 -0.08 41.57
CA GLY A 173 -20.28 0.06 43.03
C GLY A 173 -19.14 0.87 43.64
N LYS A 174 -18.26 1.49 42.83
CA LYS A 174 -17.14 2.33 43.30
C LYS A 174 -17.44 3.81 43.06
N GLU A 175 -16.99 4.66 43.98
CA GLU A 175 -17.03 6.13 43.83
C GLU A 175 -15.66 6.70 43.45
N SER A 176 -14.60 5.89 43.52
CA SER A 176 -13.24 6.25 43.10
C SER A 176 -12.55 5.08 42.41
N VAL A 177 -11.57 5.41 41.56
CA VAL A 177 -10.78 4.46 40.78
C VAL A 177 -9.31 4.87 40.80
N SER A 178 -8.42 3.90 40.95
CA SER A 178 -6.98 4.10 40.80
C SER A 178 -6.63 4.11 39.32
N LEU A 179 -6.02 5.20 38.86
CA LEU A 179 -5.56 5.39 37.49
C LEU A 179 -4.05 5.56 37.47
N GLU A 180 -3.40 4.96 36.47
CA GLU A 180 -1.98 5.15 36.19
C GLU A 180 -1.77 5.46 34.70
N ILE A 181 -0.98 6.49 34.41
CA ILE A 181 -0.40 6.75 33.09
C ILE A 181 1.03 6.22 33.12
N ARG A 182 1.38 5.37 32.17
CA ARG A 182 2.75 4.84 32.02
C ARG A 182 3.28 5.16 30.64
N SER A 183 4.50 5.72 30.56
CA SER A 183 5.16 5.92 29.27
C SER A 183 5.85 4.65 28.79
N MET A 184 5.91 4.49 27.47
CA MET A 184 6.58 3.37 26.84
C MET A 184 7.19 3.76 25.49
N GLY A 185 8.18 2.99 25.05
CA GLY A 185 8.76 3.13 23.71
C GLY A 185 7.79 2.74 22.60
N ARG A 186 8.25 2.85 21.35
CA ARG A 186 7.44 2.49 20.19
C ARG A 186 7.25 0.97 20.07
N ILE A 187 6.25 0.58 19.29
CA ILE A 187 6.10 -0.80 18.82
C ILE A 187 6.28 -0.86 17.30
N ALA A 188 6.87 -1.95 16.82
CA ALA A 188 6.87 -2.31 15.41
C ALA A 188 5.78 -3.35 15.17
N GLY A 189 4.55 -2.88 14.91
CA GLY A 189 3.31 -3.67 14.93
C GLY A 189 3.24 -4.88 14.00
N TYR A 190 4.23 -5.16 13.16
CA TYR A 190 4.29 -6.37 12.31
C TYR A 190 5.68 -7.02 12.32
N ALA A 191 6.47 -6.74 13.36
CA ALA A 191 7.75 -7.40 13.56
C ALA A 191 7.53 -8.88 13.91
N THR A 192 8.44 -9.75 13.49
CA THR A 192 8.31 -11.21 13.63
C THR A 192 9.05 -11.76 14.85
N SER A 193 9.49 -10.89 15.77
CA SER A 193 10.08 -11.31 17.05
C SER A 193 9.84 -10.26 18.13
N ALA A 194 9.80 -10.68 19.39
CA ALA A 194 9.61 -9.78 20.52
C ALA A 194 10.65 -8.65 20.57
N ASP A 195 11.93 -8.96 20.38
CA ASP A 195 13.05 -7.99 20.39
C ASP A 195 12.93 -6.93 19.29
N SER A 196 12.38 -7.31 18.13
CA SER A 196 12.17 -6.37 17.03
C SER A 196 10.82 -5.63 17.16
N TYR A 197 9.89 -6.15 17.94
CA TYR A 197 8.58 -5.58 18.22
C TYR A 197 8.65 -4.42 19.23
N TYR A 198 9.21 -4.66 20.41
CA TYR A 198 9.29 -3.67 21.49
C TYR A 198 10.54 -2.79 21.33
N LYS A 199 10.36 -1.48 21.14
CA LYS A 199 11.47 -0.53 21.04
C LYS A 199 11.73 0.12 22.39
N ALA A 200 12.99 0.32 22.73
CA ALA A 200 13.34 1.12 23.89
C ALA A 200 12.73 2.53 23.77
N MET A 201 12.37 3.13 24.90
CA MET A 201 12.03 4.54 24.97
C MET A 201 13.30 5.37 24.72
N GLU A 202 13.25 6.31 23.78
CA GLU A 202 14.44 7.05 23.30
C GLU A 202 14.51 8.48 23.85
N GLY A 203 13.38 9.07 24.26
CA GLY A 203 13.30 10.39 24.88
C GLY A 203 12.12 10.49 25.85
N PRO A 204 11.97 11.63 26.55
CA PRO A 204 10.82 11.88 27.42
C PRO A 204 9.49 11.81 26.66
N SER A 205 8.42 11.46 27.36
CA SER A 205 7.07 11.46 26.79
C SER A 205 6.62 12.86 26.38
N ARG A 206 5.55 12.92 25.59
CA ARG A 206 4.73 14.14 25.44
C ARG A 206 4.36 14.72 26.80
N THR A 207 4.25 16.04 26.88
CA THR A 207 3.82 16.74 28.10
C THR A 207 2.35 16.42 28.44
N VAL A 208 2.12 16.05 29.70
CA VAL A 208 0.80 15.70 30.25
C VAL A 208 0.32 16.82 31.17
N TYR A 209 -0.84 17.41 30.84
CA TYR A 209 -1.33 18.61 31.53
C TYR A 209 -2.48 18.30 32.49
N ARG A 210 -3.46 17.53 32.03
CA ARG A 210 -4.64 17.20 32.82
C ARG A 210 -5.15 15.79 32.53
N LEU A 211 -5.70 15.17 33.56
CA LEU A 211 -6.52 13.97 33.47
C LEU A 211 -7.91 14.30 34.02
N TYR A 212 -8.95 13.87 33.32
CA TYR A 212 -10.34 14.06 33.73
C TYR A 212 -11.02 12.71 33.83
N THR A 213 -11.86 12.53 34.84
CA THR A 213 -12.90 11.51 34.82
C THR A 213 -14.26 12.16 34.62
N HIS A 214 -15.13 11.51 33.85
CA HIS A 214 -16.47 12.01 33.56
C HIS A 214 -17.41 10.87 33.14
N ASP A 215 -18.71 11.13 33.11
CA ASP A 215 -19.74 10.12 32.89
C ASP A 215 -20.59 10.32 31.63
N GLU A 216 -20.30 11.36 30.87
CA GLU A 216 -20.93 11.65 29.59
C GLU A 216 -19.92 11.47 28.46
N PRO A 217 -20.29 10.99 27.26
CA PRO A 217 -19.36 10.81 26.14
C PRO A 217 -18.58 12.09 25.77
N TYR A 218 -19.13 13.26 26.10
CA TYR A 218 -18.55 14.58 25.89
C TYR A 218 -18.85 15.47 27.10
N PHE A 219 -17.86 16.24 27.54
CA PHE A 219 -18.02 17.25 28.60
C PHE A 219 -17.54 18.62 28.11
N ALA A 220 -18.17 19.67 28.64
CA ALA A 220 -17.72 21.04 28.42
C ALA A 220 -16.48 21.33 29.27
N LEU A 221 -15.47 21.96 28.69
CA LEU A 221 -14.33 22.45 29.46
C LEU A 221 -14.77 23.62 30.34
N ALA A 222 -14.13 23.77 31.50
CA ALA A 222 -14.33 24.95 32.33
C ALA A 222 -13.75 26.20 31.66
N ASP A 223 -14.29 27.39 31.95
CA ASP A 223 -13.88 28.66 31.32
C ASP A 223 -12.38 28.98 31.47
N GLY A 224 -11.70 28.42 32.48
CA GLY A 224 -10.26 28.57 32.70
C GLY A 224 -9.37 27.54 31.98
N ASP A 225 -9.94 26.63 31.18
CA ASP A 225 -9.20 25.59 30.49
C ASP A 225 -8.67 26.07 29.13
N VAL A 226 -7.43 26.57 29.13
CA VAL A 226 -6.79 27.11 27.92
C VAL A 226 -6.58 26.01 26.86
N THR A 227 -7.13 26.17 25.66
CA THR A 227 -6.98 25.20 24.54
C THR A 227 -6.01 25.66 23.44
N GLY A 228 -5.58 26.92 23.47
CA GLY A 228 -4.76 27.55 22.42
C GLY A 228 -5.59 28.11 21.27
N THR A 229 -4.93 28.71 20.28
CA THR A 229 -5.57 29.32 19.12
C THR A 229 -5.04 28.73 17.82
N LEU A 230 -5.90 28.63 16.80
CA LEU A 230 -5.48 28.16 15.48
C LEU A 230 -4.43 29.14 14.90
N PRO A 231 -3.22 28.67 14.53
CA PRO A 231 -2.25 29.53 13.88
C PRO A 231 -2.76 30.11 12.55
N PRO A 232 -2.32 31.30 12.14
CA PRO A 232 -2.59 31.83 10.81
C PRO A 232 -2.13 30.83 9.73
N THR A 233 -3.02 30.48 8.79
CA THR A 233 -2.69 29.50 7.76
C THR A 233 -2.09 30.16 6.52
N THR A 234 -0.84 29.83 6.21
CA THR A 234 -0.14 30.25 4.97
C THR A 234 -0.01 29.08 4.00
N THR A 235 0.06 29.38 2.70
CA THR A 235 0.37 28.36 1.67
C THR A 235 1.87 28.11 1.62
N ARG A 236 2.27 26.88 1.28
CA ARG A 236 3.68 26.55 1.09
C ARG A 236 4.21 27.21 -0.19
N THR A 237 5.42 27.78 -0.12
CA THR A 237 6.10 28.41 -1.26
C THR A 237 7.34 27.65 -1.74
N SER A 238 7.84 26.70 -0.95
CA SER A 238 8.98 25.84 -1.30
C SER A 238 8.82 24.43 -0.69
N PRO A 239 9.16 23.36 -1.43
CA PRO A 239 9.62 23.36 -2.82
C PRO A 239 8.51 23.78 -3.80
N GLY A 240 8.89 24.31 -4.95
CA GLY A 240 8.02 24.67 -6.06
C GLY A 240 8.08 23.68 -7.23
N SER A 241 7.70 24.12 -8.43
CA SER A 241 7.64 23.26 -9.62
C SER A 241 9.00 22.71 -10.08
N GLU A 242 10.12 23.27 -9.63
CA GLU A 242 11.47 22.77 -9.92
C GLU A 242 11.69 21.31 -9.50
N ILE A 243 10.90 20.79 -8.56
CA ILE A 243 10.95 19.37 -8.19
C ILE A 243 10.50 18.46 -9.33
N VAL A 244 9.57 18.92 -10.18
CA VAL A 244 9.08 18.19 -11.34
C VAL A 244 10.20 17.98 -12.35
N ASP A 245 10.99 19.02 -12.62
CA ASP A 245 12.15 18.94 -13.52
C ASP A 245 13.25 18.02 -12.94
N THR A 246 13.47 18.09 -11.63
CA THR A 246 14.42 17.22 -10.92
C THR A 246 14.03 15.75 -11.05
N ILE A 247 12.75 15.44 -10.84
CA ILE A 247 12.21 14.08 -11.01
C ILE A 247 12.35 13.65 -12.47
N ASN A 248 11.96 14.50 -13.42
CA ASN A 248 12.03 14.19 -14.84
C ASN A 248 13.46 13.85 -15.29
N ALA A 249 14.45 14.65 -14.88
CA ALA A 249 15.87 14.38 -15.17
C ALA A 249 16.32 13.01 -14.64
N ARG A 250 15.92 12.65 -13.42
CA ARG A 250 16.19 11.33 -12.84
C ARG A 250 15.55 10.20 -13.64
N ILE A 251 14.30 10.36 -14.04
CA ILE A 251 13.55 9.37 -14.82
C ILE A 251 14.19 9.16 -16.20
N LEU A 252 14.57 10.22 -16.89
CA LEU A 252 15.27 10.15 -18.18
C LEU A 252 16.63 9.44 -18.05
N ALA A 253 17.41 9.77 -17.02
CA ALA A 253 18.67 9.10 -16.74
C ALA A 253 18.48 7.60 -16.41
N ARG A 254 17.44 7.27 -15.63
CA ARG A 254 17.09 5.88 -15.33
C ARG A 254 16.69 5.14 -16.60
N ALA A 255 15.83 5.69 -17.45
CA ALA A 255 15.44 5.05 -18.71
C ALA A 255 16.65 4.76 -19.61
N ALA A 256 17.60 5.69 -19.73
CA ALA A 256 18.85 5.47 -20.47
C ALA A 256 19.73 4.35 -19.85
N SER A 257 19.84 4.32 -18.52
CA SER A 257 20.58 3.27 -17.81
C SER A 257 19.92 1.90 -17.96
N GLU A 258 18.59 1.83 -17.90
CA GLU A 258 17.88 0.57 -18.04
C GLU A 258 17.98 0.06 -19.49
N ALA A 259 17.85 0.92 -20.51
CA ALA A 259 17.94 0.55 -21.92
C ALA A 259 19.34 0.08 -22.38
N SER A 260 20.39 0.41 -21.63
CA SER A 260 21.77 0.01 -21.91
C SER A 260 22.21 -1.25 -21.14
N ARG A 261 21.30 -1.88 -20.37
CA ARG A 261 21.68 -3.00 -19.49
C ARG A 261 21.98 -4.28 -20.27
N THR A 262 23.13 -4.88 -19.96
CA THR A 262 23.59 -6.13 -20.57
C THR A 262 23.28 -7.39 -19.76
N SER A 263 22.77 -7.27 -18.52
CA SER A 263 22.25 -8.38 -17.71
C SER A 263 20.71 -8.43 -17.69
N PRO A 264 20.09 -9.58 -17.39
CA PRO A 264 18.64 -9.64 -17.17
C PRO A 264 18.23 -8.83 -15.92
N GLN A 265 17.08 -8.16 -16.00
CA GLN A 265 16.44 -7.46 -14.88
C GLN A 265 15.23 -8.28 -14.42
N LEU A 266 15.29 -8.89 -13.24
CA LEU A 266 14.30 -9.88 -12.81
C LEU A 266 13.15 -9.31 -11.98
N ASP A 267 13.11 -8.00 -11.76
CA ASP A 267 11.99 -7.31 -11.11
C ASP A 267 11.00 -6.77 -12.17
N LEU A 268 9.77 -7.29 -12.14
CA LEU A 268 8.73 -6.93 -13.10
C LEU A 268 8.32 -5.46 -13.05
N TRP A 269 8.54 -4.76 -11.93
CA TRP A 269 8.33 -3.31 -11.86
C TRP A 269 9.29 -2.54 -12.76
N TYR A 270 10.56 -2.98 -12.86
CA TYR A 270 11.53 -2.36 -13.76
C TYR A 270 11.25 -2.70 -15.22
N LEU A 271 10.75 -3.91 -15.50
CA LEU A 271 10.39 -4.28 -16.87
C LEU A 271 9.20 -3.46 -17.39
N ASP A 272 8.19 -3.20 -16.55
CA ASP A 272 7.09 -2.30 -16.89
C ASP A 272 7.57 -0.85 -17.10
N PHE A 273 8.42 -0.35 -16.19
CA PHE A 273 9.05 0.96 -16.36
C PHE A 273 9.77 1.08 -17.71
N LEU A 274 10.60 0.10 -18.08
CA LEU A 274 11.35 0.11 -19.33
C LEU A 274 10.42 -0.04 -20.56
N ALA A 275 9.39 -0.88 -20.48
CA ALA A 275 8.42 -1.07 -21.55
C ALA A 275 7.61 0.22 -21.81
N ARG A 276 7.23 0.96 -20.76
CA ARG A 276 6.59 2.27 -20.92
C ARG A 276 7.56 3.32 -21.47
N ALA A 277 8.78 3.38 -20.93
CA ALA A 277 9.80 4.30 -21.43
C ALA A 277 10.10 4.08 -22.93
N TYR A 278 10.07 2.83 -23.40
CA TYR A 278 10.20 2.48 -24.82
C TYR A 278 9.12 3.14 -25.70
N GLY A 279 7.90 3.30 -25.19
CA GLY A 279 6.82 4.00 -25.87
C GLY A 279 6.86 5.53 -25.77
N MET A 280 7.76 6.10 -24.96
CA MET A 280 7.79 7.54 -24.66
C MET A 280 8.88 8.26 -25.46
N PRO A 281 8.54 9.12 -26.44
CA PRO A 281 9.52 9.81 -27.31
C PRO A 281 10.57 10.65 -26.57
N ALA A 282 10.26 11.10 -25.35
CA ALA A 282 11.16 11.90 -24.55
C ALA A 282 12.35 11.11 -23.96
N THR A 283 12.33 9.77 -23.98
CA THR A 283 13.35 8.95 -23.31
C THR A 283 14.36 8.34 -24.30
N ALA A 284 15.58 8.07 -23.84
CA ALA A 284 16.59 7.35 -24.64
C ALA A 284 16.27 5.85 -24.84
N ALA A 285 15.26 5.33 -24.13
CA ALA A 285 14.74 3.99 -24.35
C ALA A 285 13.79 3.95 -25.56
N HIS A 286 13.30 5.11 -26.03
CA HIS A 286 12.30 5.18 -27.08
C HIS A 286 12.75 4.47 -28.35
N ALA A 287 11.97 3.48 -28.79
CA ALA A 287 12.26 2.68 -29.98
C ALA A 287 13.69 2.10 -30.00
N ASN A 288 14.36 1.99 -28.85
CA ASN A 288 15.74 1.57 -28.78
C ASN A 288 15.82 0.06 -29.06
N ILE A 289 16.55 -0.26 -30.12
CA ILE A 289 16.71 -1.61 -30.67
C ILE A 289 17.23 -2.66 -29.67
N ALA A 290 17.92 -2.23 -28.61
CA ALA A 290 18.41 -3.12 -27.56
C ALA A 290 17.34 -3.53 -26.54
N VAL A 291 16.23 -2.78 -26.44
CA VAL A 291 15.21 -2.99 -25.38
C VAL A 291 14.41 -4.28 -25.58
N PRO A 292 13.88 -4.62 -26.77
CA PRO A 292 13.13 -5.87 -26.95
C PRO A 292 13.92 -7.14 -26.55
N PRO A 293 15.17 -7.38 -27.03
CA PRO A 293 15.93 -8.54 -26.59
C PRO A 293 16.32 -8.48 -25.11
N GLN A 294 16.50 -7.29 -24.52
CA GLN A 294 16.72 -7.17 -23.09
C GLN A 294 15.48 -7.61 -22.28
N ILE A 295 14.29 -7.19 -22.68
CA ILE A 295 13.02 -7.58 -22.03
C ILE A 295 12.80 -9.09 -22.20
N ALA A 296 12.94 -9.63 -23.41
CA ALA A 296 12.79 -11.06 -23.67
C ALA A 296 13.76 -11.91 -22.82
N ARG A 297 15.04 -11.53 -22.75
CA ARG A 297 16.01 -12.19 -21.86
C ARG A 297 15.62 -12.13 -20.38
N SER A 298 14.99 -11.04 -19.97
CA SER A 298 14.56 -10.88 -18.58
C SER A 298 13.35 -11.75 -18.27
N LEU A 299 12.37 -11.84 -19.19
CA LEU A 299 11.23 -12.76 -19.09
C LEU A 299 11.68 -14.23 -19.10
N ASP A 300 12.65 -14.60 -19.95
CA ASP A 300 13.30 -15.92 -19.94
C ASP A 300 13.94 -16.23 -18.58
N GLY A 301 14.64 -15.27 -17.99
CA GLY A 301 15.25 -15.40 -16.67
C GLY A 301 14.21 -15.56 -15.55
N ILE A 302 13.08 -14.85 -15.62
CA ILE A 302 11.97 -14.99 -14.67
C ILE A 302 11.34 -16.37 -14.80
N TYR A 303 11.11 -16.85 -16.03
CA TYR A 303 10.61 -18.20 -16.28
C TYR A 303 11.51 -19.27 -15.64
N TRP A 304 12.84 -19.21 -15.85
CA TRP A 304 13.74 -20.19 -15.24
C TRP A 304 13.77 -20.11 -13.72
N ARG A 305 13.70 -18.90 -13.15
CA ARG A 305 13.62 -18.74 -11.70
C ARG A 305 12.33 -19.34 -11.14
N TYR A 306 11.21 -19.11 -11.82
CA TYR A 306 9.91 -19.70 -11.48
C TYR A 306 9.92 -21.23 -11.59
N ARG A 307 10.52 -21.79 -12.65
CA ARG A 307 10.64 -23.24 -12.83
C ARG A 307 11.49 -23.90 -11.75
N ALA A 308 12.49 -23.20 -11.23
CA ALA A 308 13.32 -23.67 -10.13
C ALA A 308 12.62 -23.52 -8.76
N ASP A 309 11.81 -22.47 -8.58
CA ASP A 309 11.10 -22.16 -7.35
C ASP A 309 9.76 -21.47 -7.63
N SER A 310 8.66 -22.20 -7.41
CA SER A 310 7.31 -21.67 -7.61
C SER A 310 6.98 -20.51 -6.66
N ALA A 311 7.71 -20.36 -5.54
CA ALA A 311 7.52 -19.25 -4.61
C ALA A 311 7.87 -17.89 -5.24
N VAL A 312 8.53 -17.84 -6.39
CA VAL A 312 8.69 -16.58 -7.17
C VAL A 312 7.35 -15.92 -7.46
N MET A 313 6.29 -16.71 -7.63
CA MET A 313 4.93 -16.22 -7.85
C MET A 313 4.31 -15.55 -6.61
N THR A 314 4.62 -16.03 -5.39
CA THR A 314 3.98 -15.57 -4.15
C THR A 314 4.87 -14.67 -3.30
N ASN A 315 6.19 -14.79 -3.44
CA ASN A 315 7.20 -14.17 -2.61
C ASN A 315 8.09 -13.19 -3.42
N SER A 316 7.48 -12.47 -4.36
CA SER A 316 8.15 -11.43 -5.16
C SER A 316 7.71 -10.01 -4.80
N SER A 317 8.36 -9.02 -5.42
CA SER A 317 7.97 -7.61 -5.35
C SER A 317 6.54 -7.35 -5.87
N GLN A 318 5.94 -8.32 -6.59
CA GLN A 318 4.59 -8.23 -7.13
C GLN A 318 3.49 -8.58 -6.11
N GLN A 319 3.85 -9.18 -4.98
CA GLN A 319 2.90 -9.60 -3.93
C GLN A 319 1.75 -10.43 -4.53
N TRP A 320 0.50 -10.05 -4.26
CA TRP A 320 -0.70 -10.73 -4.75
C TRP A 320 -0.94 -10.62 -6.27
N MET A 321 -0.19 -9.80 -7.02
CA MET A 321 -0.32 -9.73 -8.49
C MET A 321 0.27 -10.95 -9.20
N GLY A 322 1.09 -11.75 -8.50
CA GLY A 322 1.81 -12.87 -9.09
C GLY A 322 2.70 -12.45 -10.26
N LEU A 323 2.61 -13.20 -11.35
CA LEU A 323 3.37 -12.94 -12.58
C LEU A 323 2.53 -12.23 -13.65
N GLY A 324 1.34 -11.70 -13.29
CA GLY A 324 0.46 -11.03 -14.24
C GLY A 324 1.09 -9.83 -14.96
N ARG A 325 1.97 -9.08 -14.29
CA ARG A 325 2.70 -7.95 -14.90
C ARG A 325 3.59 -8.37 -16.07
N SER A 326 4.03 -9.63 -16.12
CA SER A 326 4.71 -10.17 -17.30
C SER A 326 3.84 -10.07 -18.55
N GLY A 327 2.53 -10.33 -18.42
CA GLY A 327 1.57 -10.19 -19.51
C GLY A 327 1.45 -8.73 -19.99
N LEU A 328 1.39 -7.77 -19.06
CA LEU A 328 1.38 -6.34 -19.40
C LEU A 328 2.65 -5.91 -20.16
N VAL A 329 3.82 -6.35 -19.69
CA VAL A 329 5.11 -6.05 -20.34
C VAL A 329 5.17 -6.63 -21.76
N MET A 330 4.66 -7.85 -21.96
CA MET A 330 4.57 -8.47 -23.28
C MET A 330 3.65 -7.67 -24.21
N LEU A 331 2.49 -7.24 -23.72
CA LEU A 331 1.52 -6.44 -24.49
C LEU A 331 2.08 -5.06 -24.87
N ALA A 332 2.82 -4.42 -23.98
CA ALA A 332 3.46 -3.13 -24.23
C ALA A 332 4.47 -3.16 -25.39
N LEU A 333 4.99 -4.35 -25.71
CA LEU A 333 6.01 -4.57 -26.73
C LEU A 333 5.56 -5.63 -27.73
N ALA A 334 4.25 -5.84 -27.90
CA ALA A 334 3.68 -6.94 -28.67
C ALA A 334 4.29 -7.04 -30.08
N ASP A 335 4.27 -5.95 -30.84
CA ASP A 335 4.75 -5.93 -32.23
C ASP A 335 6.24 -6.28 -32.35
N VAL A 336 7.06 -5.81 -31.41
CA VAL A 336 8.52 -5.97 -31.44
C VAL A 336 8.99 -7.26 -30.77
N LEU A 337 8.17 -7.88 -29.92
CA LEU A 337 8.42 -9.19 -29.35
C LEU A 337 7.90 -10.34 -30.21
N ALA A 338 6.90 -10.10 -31.07
CA ALA A 338 6.28 -11.13 -31.91
C ALA A 338 7.31 -12.01 -32.67
N PRO A 339 8.39 -11.48 -33.29
CA PRO A 339 9.37 -12.31 -33.98
C PRO A 339 10.17 -13.25 -33.05
N LEU A 340 10.25 -12.94 -31.75
CA LEU A 340 11.05 -13.68 -30.77
C LEU A 340 10.25 -14.79 -30.06
N LEU A 341 8.91 -14.82 -30.22
CA LEU A 341 8.04 -15.70 -29.44
C LEU A 341 8.24 -17.19 -29.76
N ASP A 342 8.53 -17.51 -31.02
CA ASP A 342 8.67 -18.90 -31.48
C ASP A 342 10.12 -19.40 -31.41
N GLU A 343 11.02 -18.58 -30.87
CA GLU A 343 12.40 -18.99 -30.55
C GLU A 343 12.47 -19.72 -29.20
N PRO A 344 13.50 -20.57 -29.00
CA PRO A 344 13.80 -21.13 -27.69
C PRO A 344 14.07 -20.06 -26.64
N VAL A 345 13.58 -20.29 -25.42
CA VAL A 345 14.00 -19.55 -24.21
C VAL A 345 15.53 -19.63 -24.10
N LEU A 346 16.18 -18.53 -23.72
CA LEU A 346 17.63 -18.53 -23.52
C LEU A 346 18.05 -19.59 -22.50
N GLY A 347 19.00 -20.45 -22.89
CA GLY A 347 19.44 -21.57 -22.05
C GLY A 347 18.48 -22.76 -22.03
N SER A 348 17.48 -22.79 -22.92
CA SER A 348 16.68 -24.01 -23.14
C SER A 348 17.60 -25.21 -23.34
N PRO A 349 17.34 -26.33 -22.65
CA PRO A 349 18.01 -27.56 -23.01
C PRO A 349 17.63 -27.90 -24.47
N TYR A 350 18.54 -28.55 -25.19
CA TYR A 350 18.29 -29.14 -26.51
C TYR A 350 18.20 -28.18 -27.72
N GLY A 351 18.02 -26.89 -27.51
CA GLY A 351 17.97 -25.89 -28.60
C GLY A 351 19.30 -25.18 -28.86
N LEU A 352 19.48 -24.68 -30.08
CA LEU A 352 20.54 -23.73 -30.39
C LEU A 352 20.20 -22.37 -29.75
N THR A 353 20.96 -21.96 -28.73
CA THR A 353 20.72 -20.70 -28.03
C THR A 353 21.21 -19.50 -28.84
N ASN A 354 20.36 -18.47 -28.96
CA ASN A 354 20.71 -17.17 -29.56
C ASN A 354 21.35 -17.29 -30.96
N PRO A 355 20.67 -17.95 -31.92
CA PRO A 355 21.25 -18.25 -33.24
C PRO A 355 21.51 -17.02 -34.12
N GLY A 356 20.78 -15.93 -33.90
CA GLY A 356 20.96 -14.63 -34.60
C GLY A 356 21.75 -13.59 -33.80
N PHE A 357 22.34 -13.94 -32.65
CA PHE A 357 23.14 -13.01 -31.82
C PHE A 357 22.38 -11.76 -31.29
N GLU A 358 21.05 -11.81 -31.26
CA GLU A 358 20.18 -10.77 -30.68
C GLU A 358 20.46 -10.50 -29.20
N PHE A 359 20.87 -11.54 -28.46
CA PHE A 359 21.12 -11.48 -27.01
C PHE A 359 22.62 -11.36 -26.69
N GLY A 360 23.36 -10.61 -27.50
CA GLY A 360 24.81 -10.54 -27.38
C GLY A 360 25.46 -11.84 -27.84
N THR A 361 26.51 -12.27 -27.14
CA THR A 361 27.17 -13.57 -27.38
C THR A 361 26.66 -14.66 -26.42
N THR A 362 25.49 -14.48 -25.81
CA THR A 362 24.90 -15.50 -24.91
C THR A 362 24.78 -16.83 -25.65
N GLY A 363 25.26 -17.93 -25.06
CA GLY A 363 25.28 -19.25 -25.72
C GLY A 363 26.48 -19.51 -26.64
N TRP A 364 27.33 -18.50 -26.88
CA TRP A 364 28.48 -18.58 -27.79
C TRP A 364 29.78 -18.14 -27.11
N ARG A 365 30.88 -18.85 -27.37
CA ARG A 365 32.23 -18.43 -26.98
C ARG A 365 33.03 -18.08 -28.22
N SER A 366 33.73 -16.95 -28.19
CA SER A 366 34.71 -16.64 -29.24
C SER A 366 35.86 -17.65 -29.15
N SER A 367 36.44 -18.00 -30.29
CA SER A 367 37.53 -18.97 -30.36
C SER A 367 38.49 -18.62 -31.47
N THR A 368 39.78 -18.76 -31.18
CA THR A 368 40.87 -18.65 -32.14
C THR A 368 41.53 -20.02 -32.20
N TRP A 369 41.31 -20.73 -33.30
CA TRP A 369 41.89 -22.05 -33.54
C TRP A 369 43.33 -21.95 -34.08
N SER A 370 43.64 -20.88 -34.81
CA SER A 370 45.00 -20.59 -35.29
C SER A 370 45.15 -19.12 -35.67
N GLY A 371 46.38 -18.62 -35.70
CA GLY A 371 46.70 -17.25 -36.15
C GLY A 371 46.05 -16.15 -35.31
N SER A 372 45.64 -15.05 -35.95
CA SER A 372 45.04 -13.89 -35.28
C SER A 372 43.82 -13.35 -36.03
N GLY A 373 42.89 -12.75 -35.28
CA GLY A 373 41.67 -12.13 -35.79
C GLY A 373 40.73 -11.75 -34.64
N THR A 374 39.59 -11.17 -34.99
CA THR A 374 38.59 -10.69 -34.03
C THR A 374 37.22 -11.29 -34.33
N ALA A 375 36.50 -11.67 -33.27
CA ALA A 375 35.10 -12.07 -33.32
C ALA A 375 34.31 -11.10 -32.43
N SER A 376 33.28 -10.47 -32.98
CA SER A 376 32.46 -9.45 -32.32
C SER A 376 31.02 -9.52 -32.80
N ARG A 377 30.07 -9.07 -31.98
CA ARG A 377 28.70 -8.79 -32.46
C ARG A 377 28.69 -7.51 -33.31
N ASP A 378 27.96 -7.52 -34.42
CA ASP A 378 27.73 -6.35 -35.28
C ASP A 378 26.23 -6.02 -35.29
N THR A 379 25.88 -4.76 -35.09
CA THR A 379 24.48 -4.26 -35.10
C THR A 379 24.17 -3.41 -36.33
N THR A 380 25.13 -3.30 -37.25
CA THR A 380 25.03 -2.51 -38.47
C THR A 380 24.92 -3.36 -39.72
N VAL A 381 25.41 -4.61 -39.65
CA VAL A 381 25.32 -5.61 -40.70
C VAL A 381 24.71 -6.86 -40.10
N TYR A 382 23.47 -7.17 -40.47
CA TYR A 382 22.70 -8.33 -40.02
C TYR A 382 21.71 -8.73 -41.13
N ARG A 383 21.13 -9.92 -41.02
CA ARG A 383 20.15 -10.44 -41.98
C ARG A 383 18.74 -10.24 -41.48
N THR A 384 18.42 -10.80 -40.31
CA THR A 384 17.14 -10.57 -39.62
C THR A 384 17.40 -10.05 -38.21
N GLY A 385 16.35 -9.67 -37.49
CA GLY A 385 16.51 -9.06 -36.17
C GLY A 385 17.34 -7.77 -36.23
N HIS A 386 18.38 -7.70 -35.40
CA HIS A 386 19.14 -6.50 -35.12
C HIS A 386 20.64 -6.73 -34.93
N ALA A 387 21.12 -7.97 -35.08
CA ALA A 387 22.54 -8.28 -34.96
C ALA A 387 22.99 -9.49 -35.76
N SER A 388 24.30 -9.61 -35.92
CA SER A 388 24.95 -10.82 -36.41
C SER A 388 26.31 -11.01 -35.72
N ALA A 389 26.91 -12.19 -35.89
CA ALA A 389 28.30 -12.42 -35.52
C ALA A 389 29.24 -12.01 -36.64
N LYS A 390 30.11 -11.03 -36.39
CA LYS A 390 31.18 -10.62 -37.29
C LYS A 390 32.51 -11.26 -36.90
N VAL A 391 33.21 -11.77 -37.89
CA VAL A 391 34.57 -12.30 -37.74
C VAL A 391 35.47 -11.62 -38.75
N THR A 392 36.60 -11.07 -38.30
CA THR A 392 37.61 -10.44 -39.17
C THR A 392 38.97 -11.05 -38.94
N VAL A 393 39.61 -11.50 -40.01
CA VAL A 393 40.97 -12.05 -40.00
C VAL A 393 41.86 -11.13 -40.86
N PRO A 394 42.86 -10.43 -40.28
CA PRO A 394 43.66 -9.46 -41.02
C PRO A 394 44.60 -10.05 -42.06
N THR A 395 45.20 -11.22 -41.77
CA THR A 395 46.22 -11.82 -42.64
C THR A 395 46.09 -13.33 -42.72
N ALA A 396 46.22 -14.04 -41.59
CA ALA A 396 46.09 -15.49 -41.55
C ALA A 396 45.65 -15.94 -40.15
N GLY A 397 44.72 -16.89 -40.11
CA GLY A 397 44.19 -17.44 -38.88
C GLY A 397 42.84 -18.11 -39.11
N THR A 398 42.35 -18.83 -38.11
CA THR A 398 41.00 -19.39 -38.06
C THR A 398 40.32 -18.91 -36.78
N VAL A 399 39.35 -18.01 -36.92
CA VAL A 399 38.67 -17.34 -35.81
C VAL A 399 37.16 -17.47 -35.99
N GLY A 400 36.41 -17.36 -34.90
CA GLY A 400 34.95 -17.28 -34.95
C GLY A 400 34.30 -17.56 -33.61
N TYR A 401 33.09 -18.12 -33.65
CA TYR A 401 32.34 -18.51 -32.47
C TYR A 401 32.04 -20.01 -32.49
N THR A 402 31.94 -20.61 -31.31
CA THR A 402 31.43 -21.98 -31.12
C THR A 402 30.43 -21.97 -29.98
N THR A 403 29.47 -22.89 -30.00
CA THR A 403 28.51 -23.04 -28.92
C THR A 403 29.23 -23.22 -27.57
N SER A 404 28.79 -22.49 -26.55
CA SER A 404 29.39 -22.50 -25.21
C SER A 404 29.18 -23.85 -24.51
N ALA A 405 28.10 -24.54 -24.83
CA ALA A 405 27.80 -25.89 -24.37
C ALA A 405 27.67 -26.86 -25.56
N ARG A 406 27.82 -28.16 -25.28
CA ARG A 406 27.47 -29.21 -26.22
C ARG A 406 25.96 -29.43 -26.17
N ILE A 407 25.32 -29.56 -27.32
CA ILE A 407 23.86 -29.70 -27.44
C ILE A 407 23.54 -31.19 -27.61
N PRO A 408 22.68 -31.80 -26.77
CA PRO A 408 22.29 -33.19 -26.94
C PRO A 408 21.60 -33.44 -28.28
N VAL A 409 21.84 -34.59 -28.90
CA VAL A 409 21.23 -35.01 -30.17
C VAL A 409 20.80 -36.47 -30.10
N ASP A 410 19.67 -36.77 -30.74
CA ASP A 410 19.20 -38.14 -30.95
C ASP A 410 19.88 -38.79 -32.15
N GLN A 411 19.68 -40.10 -32.27
CA GLN A 411 19.94 -40.81 -33.52
C GLN A 411 18.93 -40.36 -34.59
N GLY A 412 19.39 -40.18 -35.82
CA GLY A 412 18.58 -39.69 -36.93
C GLY A 412 19.32 -38.62 -37.75
N THR A 413 18.62 -37.99 -38.69
CA THR A 413 19.18 -36.96 -39.56
C THR A 413 18.76 -35.58 -39.11
N TYR A 414 19.72 -34.77 -38.66
CA TYR A 414 19.54 -33.36 -38.36
C TYR A 414 19.87 -32.52 -39.60
N THR A 415 19.17 -31.40 -39.76
CA THR A 415 19.53 -30.38 -40.77
C THR A 415 20.09 -29.15 -40.08
N TYR A 416 21.34 -28.82 -40.40
CA TYR A 416 22.04 -27.65 -39.90
C TYR A 416 22.09 -26.58 -40.98
N GLY A 417 22.00 -25.32 -40.60
CA GLY A 417 22.06 -24.21 -41.54
C GLY A 417 22.45 -22.89 -40.91
N GLY A 418 22.64 -21.90 -41.76
CA GLY A 418 23.03 -20.56 -41.35
C GLY A 418 23.27 -19.65 -42.54
N TRP A 419 23.13 -18.35 -42.32
CA TRP A 419 23.37 -17.35 -43.34
C TRP A 419 24.74 -16.73 -43.17
N ILE A 420 25.48 -16.63 -44.27
CA ILE A 420 26.86 -16.14 -44.28
C ILE A 420 26.99 -15.02 -45.31
N ARG A 421 27.44 -13.86 -44.86
CA ARG A 421 27.85 -12.75 -45.73
C ARG A 421 29.36 -12.60 -45.67
N THR A 422 30.01 -12.27 -46.78
CA THR A 422 31.49 -12.22 -46.84
C THR A 422 32.00 -10.93 -47.50
N ALA A 423 33.20 -10.52 -47.11
CA ALA A 423 33.96 -9.46 -47.74
C ALA A 423 35.45 -9.84 -47.83
N GLY A 424 35.94 -10.01 -49.06
CA GLY A 424 37.35 -10.34 -49.33
C GLY A 424 37.78 -11.71 -48.80
N VAL A 425 36.87 -12.69 -48.79
CA VAL A 425 37.10 -14.03 -48.20
C VAL A 425 37.59 -15.02 -49.26
N GLY A 426 38.56 -15.87 -48.91
CA GLY A 426 39.10 -16.90 -49.81
C GLY A 426 38.16 -18.09 -50.07
N THR A 427 38.56 -18.97 -51.00
CA THR A 427 37.82 -20.20 -51.28
C THR A 427 37.76 -21.12 -50.06
N ARG A 428 36.55 -21.56 -49.69
CA ARG A 428 36.30 -22.42 -48.52
C ARG A 428 36.73 -21.80 -47.18
N SER A 429 36.79 -20.48 -47.10
CA SER A 429 37.30 -19.76 -45.92
C SER A 429 36.23 -19.43 -44.87
N ALA A 430 34.99 -19.11 -45.25
CA ALA A 430 33.87 -18.90 -44.31
C ALA A 430 32.94 -20.12 -44.30
N TYR A 431 32.64 -20.68 -43.12
CA TYR A 431 31.87 -21.91 -43.01
C TYR A 431 31.20 -22.13 -41.65
N LEU A 432 30.17 -22.97 -41.65
CA LEU A 432 29.68 -23.67 -40.46
C LEU A 432 30.48 -24.95 -40.26
N ASP A 433 30.80 -25.30 -39.02
CA ASP A 433 31.47 -26.56 -38.65
C ASP A 433 30.65 -27.29 -37.59
N ILE A 434 30.20 -28.51 -37.93
CA ILE A 434 29.38 -29.35 -37.06
C ILE A 434 30.23 -30.53 -36.57
N LEU A 435 30.38 -30.63 -35.24
CA LEU A 435 31.22 -31.65 -34.61
C LEU A 435 30.41 -32.47 -33.61
N PHE A 436 30.39 -33.80 -33.83
CA PHE A 436 29.69 -34.74 -32.97
C PHE A 436 30.59 -35.25 -31.83
N HIS A 437 29.99 -35.52 -30.68
CA HIS A 437 30.67 -36.00 -29.49
C HIS A 437 29.94 -37.18 -28.86
N ASP A 438 30.68 -38.12 -28.28
CA ASP A 438 30.14 -39.19 -27.44
C ASP A 438 29.76 -38.69 -26.04
N ALA A 439 29.24 -39.58 -25.20
CA ALA A 439 28.84 -39.25 -23.83
C ALA A 439 30.00 -38.81 -22.92
N ASN A 440 31.25 -39.15 -23.27
CA ASN A 440 32.45 -38.72 -22.54
C ASN A 440 33.01 -37.40 -23.09
N GLY A 441 32.39 -36.84 -24.14
CA GLY A 441 32.81 -35.61 -24.80
C GLY A 441 33.90 -35.79 -25.85
N ALA A 442 34.30 -37.03 -26.17
CA ALA A 442 35.26 -37.32 -27.23
C ALA A 442 34.59 -37.12 -28.59
N VAL A 443 35.34 -36.62 -29.58
CA VAL A 443 34.84 -36.39 -30.93
C VAL A 443 34.50 -37.72 -31.60
N VAL A 444 33.34 -37.80 -32.23
CA VAL A 444 32.88 -38.95 -33.02
C VAL A 444 32.86 -38.56 -34.49
N GLY A 445 33.68 -39.22 -35.31
CA GLY A 445 33.82 -38.90 -36.73
C GLY A 445 34.81 -37.76 -36.98
N THR A 446 34.50 -36.88 -37.92
CA THR A 446 35.36 -35.75 -38.36
C THR A 446 34.57 -34.44 -38.40
N ASP A 447 35.27 -33.32 -38.63
CA ASP A 447 34.66 -32.02 -38.93
C ASP A 447 33.66 -32.14 -40.10
N ASN A 448 32.49 -31.51 -39.98
CA ASN A 448 31.50 -31.41 -41.05
C ASN A 448 31.35 -29.94 -41.45
N LYS A 449 32.17 -29.50 -42.41
CA LYS A 449 32.28 -28.10 -42.83
C LYS A 449 31.35 -27.79 -43.99
N VAL A 450 30.48 -26.80 -43.80
CA VAL A 450 29.55 -26.29 -44.83
C VAL A 450 30.00 -24.88 -45.21
N HIS A 451 30.54 -24.74 -46.42
CA HIS A 451 31.23 -23.52 -46.86
C HIS A 451 30.30 -22.58 -47.62
N ALA A 452 30.46 -21.28 -47.37
CA ALA A 452 29.95 -20.24 -48.26
C ALA A 452 30.85 -20.06 -49.49
N SER A 453 30.33 -19.36 -50.48
CA SER A 453 31.05 -18.95 -51.68
C SER A 453 32.24 -18.05 -51.36
N ALA A 454 33.24 -18.05 -52.25
CA ALA A 454 34.42 -17.19 -52.10
C ALA A 454 34.11 -15.75 -52.52
N GLY A 455 34.94 -14.80 -52.08
CA GLY A 455 34.93 -13.41 -52.52
C GLY A 455 34.17 -12.48 -51.58
N THR A 456 33.48 -11.50 -52.18
CA THR A 456 32.59 -10.56 -51.50
C THR A 456 31.21 -10.77 -52.05
N HIS A 457 30.27 -11.19 -51.21
CA HIS A 457 28.87 -11.38 -51.58
C HIS A 457 27.96 -11.04 -50.40
N ASP A 458 26.69 -10.81 -50.71
CA ASP A 458 25.65 -10.63 -49.70
C ASP A 458 25.25 -11.97 -49.05
N TRP A 459 24.29 -11.96 -48.13
CA TRP A 459 23.85 -13.14 -47.39
C TRP A 459 23.55 -14.37 -48.27
N GLU A 460 24.30 -15.46 -48.04
CA GLU A 460 24.13 -16.78 -48.65
C GLU A 460 23.69 -17.79 -47.59
N HIS A 461 22.64 -18.58 -47.88
CA HIS A 461 22.23 -19.67 -47.00
C HIS A 461 23.07 -20.91 -47.27
N VAL A 462 23.76 -21.40 -46.26
CA VAL A 462 24.46 -22.69 -46.31
C VAL A 462 23.72 -23.69 -45.44
N THR A 463 23.58 -24.93 -45.91
CA THR A 463 22.87 -25.98 -45.18
C THR A 463 23.46 -27.36 -45.44
N ALA A 464 23.36 -28.25 -44.46
CA ALA A 464 23.72 -29.66 -44.58
C ALA A 464 22.81 -30.55 -43.71
N SER A 465 22.36 -31.66 -44.29
CA SER A 465 21.67 -32.73 -43.54
C SER A 465 22.69 -33.80 -43.17
N LEU A 466 22.88 -34.03 -41.86
CA LEU A 466 23.86 -34.94 -41.30
C LEU A 466 23.17 -35.99 -40.43
N THR A 467 23.53 -37.25 -40.62
CA THR A 467 23.07 -38.33 -39.74
C THR A 467 23.95 -38.38 -38.51
N THR A 468 23.34 -38.34 -37.32
CA THR A 468 24.06 -38.49 -36.05
C THR A 468 24.84 -39.80 -36.04
N PRO A 469 26.18 -39.77 -35.87
CA PRO A 469 26.97 -40.99 -35.79
C PRO A 469 26.54 -41.90 -34.61
N GLY A 470 26.69 -43.22 -34.77
CA GLY A 470 26.07 -44.20 -33.86
C GLY A 470 26.41 -44.09 -32.37
N THR A 471 27.59 -43.57 -32.01
CA THR A 471 27.98 -43.33 -30.60
C THR A 471 27.88 -41.86 -30.18
N ALA A 472 27.51 -40.97 -31.08
CA ALA A 472 27.36 -39.56 -30.79
C ALA A 472 26.07 -39.31 -29.99
N THR A 473 26.20 -38.53 -28.93
CA THR A 473 25.09 -38.11 -28.06
C THR A 473 24.97 -36.59 -27.97
N HIS A 474 25.98 -35.85 -28.44
CA HIS A 474 25.98 -34.39 -28.44
C HIS A 474 26.63 -33.83 -29.72
N VAL A 475 26.35 -32.56 -29.98
CA VAL A 475 26.93 -31.78 -31.09
C VAL A 475 27.45 -30.43 -30.59
N THR A 476 28.48 -29.90 -31.25
CA THR A 476 28.84 -28.49 -31.18
C THR A 476 28.74 -27.87 -32.58
N LEU A 477 28.28 -26.63 -32.64
CA LEU A 477 28.22 -25.84 -33.86
C LEU A 477 29.22 -24.69 -33.75
N SER A 478 30.05 -24.51 -34.77
CA SER A 478 30.95 -23.36 -34.90
C SER A 478 30.66 -22.57 -36.17
N VAL A 479 30.80 -21.25 -36.10
CA VAL A 479 30.92 -20.35 -37.25
C VAL A 479 32.37 -19.92 -37.35
N ARG A 480 33.01 -20.08 -38.52
CA ARG A 480 34.46 -19.86 -38.66
C ARG A 480 34.80 -19.11 -39.93
N LEU A 481 35.81 -18.24 -39.81
CA LEU A 481 36.54 -17.65 -40.92
C LEU A 481 38.00 -18.10 -40.85
N SER A 482 38.51 -18.70 -41.93
CA SER A 482 39.87 -19.20 -42.09
C SER A 482 40.59 -18.50 -43.25
N GLY A 483 41.62 -17.71 -42.96
CA GLY A 483 42.29 -16.83 -43.93
C GLY A 483 41.76 -15.40 -43.92
N ALA A 484 42.44 -14.48 -44.61
CA ALA A 484 42.12 -13.06 -44.58
C ALA A 484 40.69 -12.75 -45.06
N GLY A 485 40.08 -11.71 -44.49
CA GLY A 485 38.77 -11.18 -44.88
C GLY A 485 37.86 -10.88 -43.68
N THR A 486 36.59 -10.62 -43.97
CA THR A 486 35.53 -10.47 -42.98
C THR A 486 34.33 -11.33 -43.38
N ALA A 487 33.74 -12.03 -42.40
CA ALA A 487 32.50 -12.77 -42.57
C ALA A 487 31.50 -12.39 -41.47
N TRP A 488 30.22 -12.35 -41.82
CA TRP A 488 29.12 -12.21 -40.89
C TRP A 488 28.26 -13.47 -40.92
N PHE A 489 27.82 -13.92 -39.76
CA PHE A 489 27.03 -15.12 -39.57
C PHE A 489 25.75 -14.80 -38.82
N ASP A 490 24.63 -15.27 -39.33
CA ASP A 490 23.31 -14.96 -38.80
C ASP A 490 22.32 -16.10 -39.03
N ASP A 491 21.18 -16.07 -38.33
CA ASP A 491 20.05 -17.00 -38.49
C ASP A 491 20.46 -18.47 -38.54
N LEU A 492 21.29 -18.91 -37.59
CA LEU A 492 21.75 -20.29 -37.50
C LEU A 492 20.58 -21.23 -37.16
N THR A 493 20.53 -22.38 -37.82
CA THR A 493 19.45 -23.37 -37.63
C THR A 493 20.01 -24.74 -37.30
N MET A 494 19.29 -25.43 -36.43
CA MET A 494 19.49 -26.85 -36.12
C MET A 494 18.08 -27.45 -36.04
N VAL A 495 17.69 -28.18 -37.07
CA VAL A 495 16.38 -28.83 -37.19
C VAL A 495 16.55 -30.31 -36.90
N GLU A 496 15.82 -30.78 -35.89
CA GLU A 496 15.81 -32.14 -35.40
C GLU A 496 15.04 -33.12 -36.33
N PRO A 497 15.36 -34.42 -36.30
CA PRO A 497 14.56 -35.44 -36.96
C PRO A 497 13.18 -35.57 -36.30
N GLU A 498 12.18 -35.96 -37.10
CA GLU A 498 10.83 -36.26 -36.61
C GLU A 498 10.86 -37.30 -35.47
N GLY A 499 10.17 -36.99 -34.37
CA GLY A 499 10.12 -37.87 -33.19
C GLY A 499 11.32 -37.76 -32.24
N SER A 500 12.20 -36.77 -32.40
CA SER A 500 13.27 -36.50 -31.43
C SER A 500 12.69 -36.30 -30.01
N ALA A 501 13.37 -36.87 -29.01
CA ALA A 501 13.08 -36.71 -27.60
C ALA A 501 13.60 -35.37 -27.03
N TYR A 502 14.43 -34.65 -27.80
CA TYR A 502 15.12 -33.44 -27.40
C TYR A 502 14.46 -32.19 -28.02
N ALA A 503 13.31 -31.80 -27.47
CA ALA A 503 12.58 -30.60 -27.90
C ALA A 503 12.96 -29.35 -27.08
N PRO A 504 13.30 -28.22 -27.72
CA PRO A 504 13.57 -26.98 -27.00
C PRO A 504 12.30 -26.40 -26.37
N VAL A 505 12.47 -25.75 -25.23
CA VAL A 505 11.44 -24.95 -24.57
C VAL A 505 11.31 -23.63 -25.31
N VAL A 506 10.21 -23.45 -26.04
CA VAL A 506 9.90 -22.24 -26.82
C VAL A 506 9.32 -21.14 -25.92
N ARG A 507 9.65 -19.86 -26.18
CA ARG A 507 9.19 -18.73 -25.37
C ARG A 507 7.68 -18.62 -25.28
N ARG A 508 6.97 -18.77 -26.39
CA ARG A 508 5.49 -18.72 -26.42
C ARG A 508 4.89 -19.67 -25.39
N ASP A 509 5.31 -20.92 -25.40
CA ASP A 509 4.79 -21.94 -24.48
C ASP A 509 5.27 -21.74 -23.04
N ALA A 510 6.55 -21.38 -22.85
CA ALA A 510 7.14 -21.15 -21.54
C ALA A 510 6.49 -19.97 -20.81
N TRP A 511 6.31 -18.87 -21.52
CA TRP A 511 5.69 -17.66 -20.98
C TRP A 511 4.18 -17.86 -20.77
N ALA A 512 3.50 -18.56 -21.69
CA ALA A 512 2.10 -18.92 -21.50
C ALA A 512 1.93 -19.81 -20.26
N ARG A 513 2.80 -20.81 -20.07
CA ARG A 513 2.78 -21.67 -18.89
C ARG A 513 2.95 -20.88 -17.59
N MET A 514 3.92 -19.96 -17.56
CA MET A 514 4.17 -19.10 -16.41
C MET A 514 2.96 -18.23 -16.03
N LEU A 515 2.30 -17.62 -17.03
CA LEU A 515 1.10 -16.81 -16.81
C LEU A 515 -0.11 -17.66 -16.39
N LEU A 516 -0.28 -18.83 -17.01
CA LEU A 516 -1.34 -19.78 -16.68
C LEU A 516 -1.22 -20.24 -15.24
N ASP A 517 -0.05 -20.73 -14.82
CA ASP A 517 0.17 -21.20 -13.46
C ASP A 517 -0.07 -20.06 -12.44
N SER A 518 0.33 -18.83 -12.77
CA SER A 518 0.03 -17.64 -11.96
C SER A 518 -1.46 -17.38 -11.83
N ARG A 519 -2.20 -17.42 -12.95
CA ARG A 519 -3.65 -17.21 -12.96
C ARG A 519 -4.39 -18.29 -12.18
N GLU A 520 -4.03 -19.56 -12.40
CA GLU A 520 -4.66 -20.71 -11.75
C GLU A 520 -4.41 -20.74 -10.24
N TYR A 521 -3.23 -20.32 -9.79
CA TYR A 521 -2.96 -20.18 -8.36
C TYR A 521 -3.81 -19.06 -7.74
N TRP A 522 -3.78 -17.86 -8.33
CA TRP A 522 -4.40 -16.69 -7.71
C TRP A 522 -5.94 -16.73 -7.73
N ARG A 523 -6.57 -17.38 -8.72
CA ARG A 523 -8.03 -17.58 -8.69
C ARG A 523 -8.46 -18.49 -7.55
N GLN A 524 -7.61 -19.45 -7.16
CA GLN A 524 -7.83 -20.35 -6.03
C GLN A 524 -7.40 -19.75 -4.68
N ASN A 525 -6.77 -18.57 -4.70
CA ASN A 525 -6.25 -17.87 -3.52
C ASN A 525 -6.67 -16.39 -3.52
N PHE A 526 -7.86 -16.08 -4.05
CA PHE A 526 -8.35 -14.71 -4.20
C PHE A 526 -8.72 -14.10 -2.83
N PRO A 527 -7.93 -13.14 -2.30
CA PRO A 527 -8.07 -12.69 -0.91
C PRO A 527 -9.28 -11.79 -0.68
N GLN A 528 -9.72 -11.69 0.58
CA GLN A 528 -10.90 -10.91 0.97
C GLN A 528 -10.62 -9.40 1.14
N TYR A 529 -9.51 -9.01 1.75
CA TYR A 529 -9.25 -7.58 2.04
C TYR A 529 -9.24 -6.76 0.76
N THR A 530 -9.93 -5.61 0.73
CA THR A 530 -10.25 -4.91 -0.51
C THR A 530 -9.02 -4.52 -1.32
N ASN A 531 -7.97 -4.00 -0.68
CA ASN A 531 -6.69 -3.72 -1.35
C ASN A 531 -6.05 -5.00 -1.93
N GLN A 532 -5.99 -6.09 -1.17
CA GLN A 532 -5.43 -7.37 -1.61
C GLN A 532 -6.23 -7.96 -2.78
N ALA A 533 -7.57 -7.86 -2.71
CA ALA A 533 -8.47 -8.29 -3.78
C ALA A 533 -8.23 -7.49 -5.07
N ILE A 534 -8.08 -6.16 -4.98
CA ILE A 534 -7.76 -5.31 -6.14
C ILE A 534 -6.41 -5.72 -6.75
N ILE A 535 -5.37 -5.86 -5.94
CA ILE A 535 -4.03 -6.26 -6.39
C ILE A 535 -4.09 -7.63 -7.09
N CYS A 536 -4.74 -8.61 -6.48
CA CYS A 536 -4.89 -9.95 -7.05
C CYS A 536 -5.68 -9.92 -8.37
N ALA A 537 -6.79 -9.18 -8.44
CA ALA A 537 -7.60 -9.04 -9.64
C ALA A 537 -6.82 -8.39 -10.80
N ILE A 538 -5.99 -7.37 -10.53
CA ILE A 538 -5.07 -6.81 -11.52
C ILE A 538 -4.14 -7.90 -12.05
N GLY A 539 -3.53 -8.70 -11.16
CA GLY A 539 -2.66 -9.81 -11.54
C GLY A 539 -3.34 -10.85 -12.43
N LEU A 540 -4.54 -11.30 -12.03
CA LEU A 540 -5.37 -12.25 -12.79
C LEU A 540 -5.71 -11.72 -14.19
N TYR A 541 -6.18 -10.48 -14.25
CA TYR A 541 -6.56 -9.84 -15.50
C TYR A 541 -5.36 -9.68 -16.44
N LEU A 542 -4.23 -9.16 -15.95
CA LEU A 542 -3.02 -8.98 -16.77
C LEU A 542 -2.40 -10.32 -17.23
N ALA A 543 -2.45 -11.36 -16.38
CA ALA A 543 -2.02 -12.70 -16.77
C ALA A 543 -2.85 -13.23 -17.95
N ASP A 544 -4.18 -13.10 -17.89
CA ASP A 544 -5.06 -13.57 -18.96
C ASP A 544 -4.93 -12.76 -20.25
N ARG A 545 -4.70 -11.45 -20.16
CA ARG A 545 -4.39 -10.63 -21.33
C ARG A 545 -3.09 -11.07 -22.01
N GLY A 546 -2.07 -11.43 -21.22
CA GLY A 546 -0.84 -12.01 -21.75
C GLY A 546 -1.06 -13.37 -22.41
N LEU A 547 -1.87 -14.26 -21.81
CA LEU A 547 -2.27 -15.53 -22.42
C LEU A 547 -2.99 -15.35 -23.75
N THR A 548 -3.89 -14.35 -23.82
CA THR A 548 -4.62 -13.99 -25.04
C THR A 548 -3.65 -13.54 -26.13
N TYR A 549 -2.69 -12.66 -25.82
CA TYR A 549 -1.67 -12.23 -26.75
C TYR A 549 -0.79 -13.38 -27.27
N LEU A 550 -0.44 -14.33 -26.40
CA LEU A 550 0.37 -15.49 -26.78
C LEU A 550 -0.39 -16.52 -27.63
N GLY A 551 -1.72 -16.39 -27.77
CA GLY A 551 -2.57 -17.32 -28.51
C GLY A 551 -2.89 -18.60 -27.74
N SER A 552 -2.83 -18.57 -26.41
CA SER A 552 -3.12 -19.73 -25.57
C SER A 552 -4.59 -20.15 -25.68
N ALA A 553 -4.84 -21.45 -25.88
CA ALA A 553 -6.19 -22.02 -25.86
C ALA A 553 -6.86 -21.94 -24.47
N ASP A 554 -6.07 -21.75 -23.42
CA ASP A 554 -6.56 -21.66 -22.03
C ASP A 554 -6.93 -20.22 -21.63
N ALA A 555 -6.77 -19.23 -22.50
CA ALA A 555 -7.15 -17.85 -22.23
C ALA A 555 -8.66 -17.74 -21.96
N TRP A 556 -9.05 -16.99 -20.92
CA TRP A 556 -10.45 -16.74 -20.60
C TRP A 556 -11.08 -15.71 -21.51
N GLY A 557 -10.26 -14.80 -22.03
CA GLY A 557 -10.70 -13.66 -22.82
C GLY A 557 -11.27 -12.54 -21.95
N GLU A 558 -11.41 -11.38 -22.59
CA GLU A 558 -11.65 -10.09 -21.95
C GLU A 558 -12.78 -10.09 -20.91
N LYS A 559 -13.96 -10.61 -21.27
CA LYS A 559 -15.15 -10.53 -20.42
C LYS A 559 -14.98 -11.29 -19.11
N LYS A 560 -14.43 -12.50 -19.15
CA LYS A 560 -14.27 -13.35 -17.96
C LYS A 560 -13.09 -12.86 -17.10
N ALA A 561 -11.99 -12.45 -17.72
CA ALA A 561 -10.86 -11.88 -16.98
C ALA A 561 -11.26 -10.58 -16.25
N ARG A 562 -12.02 -9.68 -16.91
CA ARG A 562 -12.45 -8.41 -16.32
C ARG A 562 -13.49 -8.57 -15.20
N ASP A 563 -14.18 -9.69 -15.12
CA ASP A 563 -15.11 -9.98 -14.02
C ASP A 563 -14.43 -9.90 -12.64
N TYR A 564 -13.18 -10.39 -12.51
CA TYR A 564 -12.41 -10.25 -11.27
C TYR A 564 -12.11 -8.79 -10.92
N ILE A 565 -11.88 -7.92 -11.92
CA ILE A 565 -11.74 -6.48 -11.69
C ILE A 565 -13.05 -5.94 -11.10
N TYR A 566 -14.20 -6.25 -11.72
CA TYR A 566 -15.50 -5.80 -11.23
C TYR A 566 -15.83 -6.31 -9.83
N GLN A 567 -15.50 -7.56 -9.51
CA GLN A 567 -15.63 -8.12 -8.17
C GLN A 567 -14.77 -7.35 -7.15
N SER A 568 -13.51 -7.05 -7.50
CA SER A 568 -12.56 -6.42 -6.60
C SER A 568 -12.92 -4.98 -6.23
N VAL A 569 -13.53 -4.24 -7.16
CA VAL A 569 -14.00 -2.86 -6.93
C VAL A 569 -15.48 -2.79 -6.53
N GLY A 570 -16.15 -3.93 -6.33
CA GLY A 570 -17.53 -3.98 -5.87
C GLY A 570 -18.57 -3.47 -6.89
N LEU A 571 -18.32 -3.63 -8.18
CA LEU A 571 -19.33 -3.46 -9.24
C LEU A 571 -20.28 -4.66 -9.30
N VAL A 572 -19.78 -5.85 -8.94
CA VAL A 572 -20.54 -7.09 -8.81
C VAL A 572 -20.14 -7.78 -7.49
N PRO A 573 -20.91 -8.78 -7.01
CA PRO A 573 -20.56 -9.50 -5.79
C PRO A 573 -19.19 -10.17 -5.89
N TRP A 574 -18.38 -10.03 -4.85
CA TRP A 574 -17.13 -10.77 -4.70
C TRP A 574 -17.46 -12.20 -4.24
N LEU A 575 -17.04 -13.18 -5.02
CA LEU A 575 -17.37 -14.60 -4.80
C LEU A 575 -16.26 -15.38 -4.10
N GLY A 576 -15.10 -14.75 -3.89
CA GLY A 576 -13.94 -15.32 -3.22
C GLY A 576 -13.16 -16.34 -4.05
N PRO A 577 -12.26 -17.10 -3.40
CA PRO A 577 -11.46 -18.11 -4.07
C PRO A 577 -12.30 -19.14 -4.80
N GLU A 578 -11.78 -19.67 -5.89
CA GLU A 578 -12.36 -20.80 -6.61
C GLU A 578 -11.76 -22.13 -6.16
N LYS A 579 -12.55 -23.20 -6.29
CA LYS A 579 -12.04 -24.57 -6.24
C LYS A 579 -11.26 -24.89 -7.53
N PRO A 580 -10.50 -25.99 -7.58
CA PRO A 580 -9.80 -26.42 -8.80
C PRO A 580 -10.73 -26.50 -10.03
N ASP A 581 -11.99 -26.88 -9.85
CA ASP A 581 -13.01 -26.98 -10.91
C ASP A 581 -13.60 -25.63 -11.39
N GLY A 582 -13.18 -24.51 -10.80
CA GLY A 582 -13.67 -23.16 -11.14
C GLY A 582 -14.91 -22.73 -10.36
N THR A 583 -15.44 -23.55 -9.44
CA THR A 583 -16.60 -23.18 -8.62
C THR A 583 -16.18 -22.21 -7.51
N PRO A 584 -16.81 -21.03 -7.36
CA PRO A 584 -16.50 -20.09 -6.28
C PRO A 584 -16.87 -20.64 -4.89
N THR A 585 -16.08 -20.29 -3.88
CA THR A 585 -16.26 -20.74 -2.49
C THR A 585 -17.25 -19.90 -1.68
N ARG A 586 -17.50 -18.65 -2.07
CA ARG A 586 -18.47 -17.71 -1.46
C ARG A 586 -18.35 -17.60 0.07
N PRO A 587 -17.15 -17.30 0.62
CA PRO A 587 -16.93 -17.33 2.06
C PRO A 587 -17.63 -16.20 2.83
N LEU A 588 -18.22 -15.23 2.12
CA LEU A 588 -19.04 -14.13 2.64
C LEU A 588 -20.44 -14.11 2.01
N GLY A 589 -20.91 -15.24 1.49
CA GLY A 589 -22.19 -15.34 0.77
C GLY A 589 -22.08 -14.91 -0.70
N GLY A 590 -23.18 -15.05 -1.44
CA GLY A 590 -23.27 -14.76 -2.88
C GLY A 590 -23.59 -13.30 -3.22
N SER A 591 -23.77 -12.45 -2.20
CA SER A 591 -24.23 -11.05 -2.35
C SER A 591 -23.25 -10.01 -1.80
N TYR A 592 -22.11 -10.44 -1.23
CA TYR A 592 -21.13 -9.52 -0.65
C TYR A 592 -20.42 -8.69 -1.71
N HIS A 593 -20.42 -7.37 -1.55
CA HIS A 593 -19.67 -6.44 -2.40
C HIS A 593 -18.50 -5.85 -1.61
N GLN A 594 -17.32 -5.76 -2.23
CA GLN A 594 -16.12 -5.16 -1.64
C GLN A 594 -16.26 -3.66 -1.31
N VAL A 595 -17.23 -3.00 -1.94
CA VAL A 595 -17.46 -1.56 -1.85
C VAL A 595 -18.93 -1.33 -1.52
N THR A 596 -19.21 -0.34 -0.68
CA THR A 596 -20.56 0.05 -0.29
C THR A 596 -21.28 0.74 -1.45
N LYS A 597 -22.60 0.81 -1.36
CA LYS A 597 -23.44 1.60 -2.27
C LYS A 597 -23.04 3.07 -2.29
N LYS A 598 -22.32 3.57 -1.27
CA LYS A 598 -21.82 4.95 -1.19
C LYS A 598 -20.39 5.12 -1.71
N GLY A 599 -19.70 4.05 -2.08
CA GLY A 599 -18.38 4.10 -2.71
C GLY A 599 -17.19 3.93 -1.75
N ILE A 600 -17.43 3.62 -0.48
CA ILE A 600 -16.35 3.32 0.47
C ILE A 600 -16.06 1.82 0.45
N SER A 601 -14.81 1.40 0.52
CA SER A 601 -14.46 -0.03 0.64
C SER A 601 -14.89 -0.61 1.99
N LYS A 602 -15.25 -1.89 2.04
CA LYS A 602 -15.85 -2.51 3.23
C LYS A 602 -14.89 -3.16 4.20
N GLU A 603 -13.71 -3.65 3.78
CA GLU A 603 -12.77 -4.46 4.59
C GLU A 603 -13.43 -5.14 5.81
N LEU A 604 -13.06 -4.72 7.04
CA LEU A 604 -13.81 -4.96 8.27
C LEU A 604 -14.64 -3.73 8.70
N GLY A 605 -14.40 -2.58 8.07
CA GLY A 605 -14.99 -1.27 8.31
C GLY A 605 -14.23 -0.23 7.49
N TYR A 606 -14.41 1.06 7.80
CA TYR A 606 -13.62 2.12 7.16
C TYR A 606 -12.15 2.04 7.55
N ALA A 607 -11.25 1.95 6.57
CA ALA A 607 -9.81 2.06 6.76
C ALA A 607 -9.31 3.35 6.09
N GLY A 608 -8.69 4.24 6.86
CA GLY A 608 -8.29 5.58 6.44
C GLY A 608 -7.03 5.59 5.60
N SER A 609 -5.87 5.82 6.21
CA SER A 609 -4.59 5.93 5.50
C SER A 609 -4.14 4.58 4.94
N TYR A 610 -4.07 3.53 5.77
CA TYR A 610 -3.70 2.18 5.31
C TYR A 610 -4.60 1.70 4.16
N GLY A 611 -5.91 1.94 4.30
CA GLY A 611 -6.95 1.55 3.36
C GLY A 611 -7.28 2.59 2.30
N GLU A 612 -6.46 3.62 2.11
CA GLU A 612 -6.60 4.53 0.97
C GLU A 612 -6.31 3.75 -0.32
N LEU A 613 -7.17 3.91 -1.34
CA LEU A 613 -7.18 3.02 -2.52
C LEU A 613 -6.86 3.74 -3.83
N GLN A 614 -6.75 5.06 -3.86
CA GLN A 614 -6.69 5.85 -5.08
C GLN A 614 -5.52 5.43 -5.99
N GLU A 615 -4.39 5.05 -5.41
CA GLU A 615 -3.25 4.49 -6.13
C GLU A 615 -3.61 3.16 -6.83
N TRP A 616 -4.37 2.30 -6.16
CA TRP A 616 -4.84 1.04 -6.70
C TRP A 616 -5.96 1.22 -7.72
N LEU A 617 -6.88 2.16 -7.51
CA LEU A 617 -7.92 2.50 -8.47
C LEU A 617 -7.32 3.04 -9.77
N SER A 618 -6.26 3.83 -9.68
CA SER A 618 -5.49 4.31 -10.84
C SER A 618 -4.86 3.14 -11.60
N LEU A 619 -4.30 2.16 -10.89
CA LEU A 619 -3.75 0.94 -11.51
C LEU A 619 -4.83 0.03 -12.12
N VAL A 620 -6.02 -0.07 -11.52
CA VAL A 620 -7.16 -0.78 -12.12
C VAL A 620 -7.55 -0.11 -13.44
N TYR A 621 -7.68 1.22 -13.43
CA TYR A 621 -8.03 1.96 -14.64
C TYR A 621 -6.97 1.80 -15.73
N ASP A 622 -5.68 1.88 -15.38
CA ASP A 622 -4.55 1.67 -16.31
C ASP A 622 -4.51 0.23 -16.85
N ALA A 623 -4.75 -0.77 -16.01
CA ALA A 623 -4.74 -2.17 -16.44
C ALA A 623 -5.80 -2.44 -17.52
N VAL A 624 -7.01 -1.89 -17.34
CA VAL A 624 -8.16 -2.10 -18.23
C VAL A 624 -8.10 -1.22 -19.48
N THR A 625 -7.86 0.09 -19.31
CA THR A 625 -7.98 1.08 -20.40
C THR A 625 -6.65 1.48 -21.02
N GLY A 626 -5.52 1.16 -20.39
CA GLY A 626 -4.19 1.54 -20.83
C GLY A 626 -3.70 0.69 -22.01
N ILE A 627 -2.47 0.19 -21.90
CA ILE A 627 -1.75 -0.51 -22.98
C ILE A 627 -2.59 -1.64 -23.56
N GLY A 628 -2.96 -1.53 -24.85
CA GLY A 628 -3.78 -2.52 -25.58
C GLY A 628 -5.15 -2.80 -24.96
N GLY A 629 -5.64 -1.87 -24.13
CA GLY A 629 -6.83 -2.02 -23.31
C GLY A 629 -8.14 -1.75 -24.05
N VAL A 630 -9.22 -1.73 -23.28
CA VAL A 630 -10.58 -1.46 -23.76
C VAL A 630 -11.20 -0.32 -22.97
N GLU A 631 -12.04 0.46 -23.64
CA GLU A 631 -12.83 1.49 -22.97
C GLU A 631 -13.90 0.86 -22.07
N ASP A 632 -14.04 1.40 -20.85
CA ASP A 632 -15.02 0.95 -19.88
C ASP A 632 -15.57 2.12 -19.05
N GLY A 633 -16.63 2.75 -19.56
CA GLY A 633 -17.29 3.88 -18.90
C GLY A 633 -17.92 3.50 -17.56
N THR A 634 -18.45 2.28 -17.43
CA THR A 634 -19.04 1.78 -16.18
C THR A 634 -17.99 1.65 -15.08
N LEU A 635 -16.83 1.07 -15.41
CA LEU A 635 -15.69 1.02 -14.51
C LEU A 635 -15.23 2.43 -14.15
N ARG A 636 -15.01 3.29 -15.15
CA ARG A 636 -14.55 4.66 -14.93
C ARG A 636 -15.44 5.42 -13.94
N ASP A 637 -16.75 5.42 -14.18
CA ASP A 637 -17.71 6.17 -13.35
C ASP A 637 -17.77 5.61 -11.92
N HIS A 638 -17.62 4.30 -11.77
CA HIS A 638 -17.56 3.67 -10.45
C HIS A 638 -16.27 3.99 -9.70
N LEU A 639 -15.11 4.00 -10.37
CA LEU A 639 -13.84 4.43 -9.77
C LEU A 639 -13.89 5.91 -9.35
N VAL A 640 -14.51 6.78 -10.16
CA VAL A 640 -14.77 8.19 -9.80
C VAL A 640 -15.63 8.30 -8.55
N LYS A 641 -16.72 7.52 -8.47
CA LYS A 641 -17.59 7.48 -7.28
C LYS A 641 -16.81 7.08 -6.04
N MET A 642 -15.98 6.04 -6.12
CA MET A 642 -15.14 5.60 -5.01
C MET A 642 -14.16 6.70 -4.58
N ALA A 643 -13.50 7.34 -5.55
CA ALA A 643 -12.57 8.44 -5.28
C ALA A 643 -13.27 9.60 -4.56
N LYS A 644 -14.41 10.08 -5.07
CA LYS A 644 -15.15 11.20 -4.48
C LYS A 644 -15.67 10.88 -3.08
N ALA A 645 -16.08 9.65 -2.83
CA ALA A 645 -16.48 9.22 -1.49
C ALA A 645 -15.32 9.34 -0.48
N ARG A 646 -14.09 9.02 -0.90
CA ARG A 646 -12.88 9.21 -0.08
C ARG A 646 -12.48 10.67 0.14
N MET A 647 -12.85 11.58 -0.77
CA MET A 647 -12.55 13.02 -0.61
C MET A 647 -13.28 13.66 0.57
N VAL A 648 -14.40 13.08 1.01
CA VAL A 648 -15.11 13.49 2.24
C VAL A 648 -14.24 13.30 3.49
N PHE A 649 -13.33 12.34 3.48
CA PHE A 649 -12.50 11.94 4.62
C PHE A 649 -11.11 12.60 4.60
N ARG A 650 -11.10 13.88 4.25
CA ARG A 650 -9.94 14.77 4.34
C ARG A 650 -10.36 16.01 5.09
N HIS A 651 -9.60 16.44 6.08
CA HIS A 651 -9.91 17.62 6.89
C HIS A 651 -8.79 18.66 6.84
N PRO A 652 -9.10 19.96 7.00
CA PRO A 652 -8.08 21.00 7.07
C PRO A 652 -7.19 20.83 8.29
N SER A 653 -5.90 21.06 8.12
CA SER A 653 -4.90 21.09 9.18
C SER A 653 -3.65 21.86 8.72
N LEU A 654 -2.56 21.75 9.47
CA LEU A 654 -1.23 22.21 9.10
C LEU A 654 -0.31 21.02 8.79
N ASP A 655 0.62 21.21 7.86
CA ASP A 655 1.74 20.30 7.67
C ASP A 655 2.81 20.48 8.76
N ARG A 656 3.86 19.65 8.73
CA ARG A 656 4.96 19.69 9.71
C ARG A 656 5.73 21.01 9.77
N ASP A 657 5.66 21.83 8.74
CA ASP A 657 6.32 23.15 8.70
C ASP A 657 5.32 24.29 8.97
N GLY A 658 4.09 23.97 9.39
CA GLY A 658 3.08 24.96 9.74
C GLY A 658 2.31 25.56 8.56
N HIS A 659 2.37 24.96 7.36
CA HIS A 659 1.62 25.44 6.19
C HIS A 659 0.27 24.73 6.06
N ARG A 660 -0.69 25.40 5.42
CA ARG A 660 -2.02 24.86 5.14
C ARG A 660 -1.94 23.52 4.41
N ALA A 661 -2.66 22.53 4.94
CA ALA A 661 -2.74 21.19 4.37
C ALA A 661 -4.15 20.59 4.55
N MET A 662 -4.42 19.55 3.76
CA MET A 662 -5.55 18.65 3.97
C MET A 662 -4.97 17.31 4.41
N ARG A 663 -5.47 16.76 5.53
CA ARG A 663 -5.01 15.49 6.08
C ARG A 663 -6.07 14.41 5.97
N LEU A 664 -5.64 13.18 5.73
CA LEU A 664 -6.51 12.01 5.75
C LEU A 664 -7.13 11.81 7.14
N GLU A 665 -8.41 11.51 7.17
CA GLU A 665 -9.09 11.09 8.41
C GLU A 665 -8.66 9.66 8.78
N THR A 666 -7.84 9.55 9.82
CA THR A 666 -7.31 8.28 10.34
C THR A 666 -7.85 7.92 11.72
N VAL A 667 -8.38 8.87 12.49
CA VAL A 667 -8.82 8.66 13.89
C VAL A 667 -9.98 7.69 13.99
N VAL A 668 -10.90 7.70 13.02
CA VAL A 668 -12.00 6.73 12.91
C VAL A 668 -11.69 5.54 11.98
N GLY A 669 -10.42 5.39 11.57
CA GLY A 669 -9.96 4.34 10.65
C GLY A 669 -9.56 3.04 11.37
N TRP A 670 -10.14 1.92 10.94
CA TRP A 670 -9.98 0.60 11.58
C TRP A 670 -8.54 0.10 11.59
N ARG A 671 -7.73 0.47 10.60
CA ARG A 671 -6.37 -0.04 10.37
C ARG A 671 -5.28 0.98 10.65
N ASP A 672 -5.66 2.15 11.17
CA ASP A 672 -4.76 3.25 11.40
C ASP A 672 -4.30 3.31 12.87
N ASN A 673 -3.08 3.76 13.07
CA ASN A 673 -2.41 3.88 14.37
C ASN A 673 -1.48 5.11 14.43
N GLU A 674 -1.67 6.06 13.51
CA GLU A 674 -0.88 7.28 13.37
C GLU A 674 -1.84 8.48 13.28
N TYR A 675 -1.65 9.42 14.21
CA TYR A 675 -2.46 10.64 14.32
C TYR A 675 -1.51 11.85 14.48
N PRO A 676 -1.57 12.85 13.58
CA PRO A 676 -2.60 13.04 12.57
C PRO A 676 -2.33 12.20 11.30
N GLY A 677 -3.33 12.09 10.43
CA GLY A 677 -3.15 11.42 9.13
C GLY A 677 -2.22 12.18 8.19
N LYS A 678 -1.74 11.50 7.15
CA LYS A 678 -0.86 12.09 6.14
C LYS A 678 -1.53 13.21 5.36
N VAL A 679 -0.73 14.13 4.83
CA VAL A 679 -1.17 15.16 3.89
C VAL A 679 -1.58 14.51 2.57
N ALA A 680 -2.84 14.69 2.15
CA ALA A 680 -3.35 14.18 0.88
C ALA A 680 -4.55 15.01 0.38
N TYR A 681 -4.58 15.27 -0.93
CA TYR A 681 -5.65 16.01 -1.61
C TYR A 681 -6.37 15.11 -2.61
N ASP A 682 -5.72 14.77 -3.71
CA ASP A 682 -6.23 13.78 -4.67
C ASP A 682 -5.89 12.36 -4.16
N GLN A 683 -4.61 12.04 -4.02
CA GLN A 683 -4.14 10.78 -3.45
C GLN A 683 -2.90 10.97 -2.57
N ASP A 684 -2.66 10.03 -1.64
CA ASP A 684 -1.40 9.93 -0.90
C ASP A 684 -0.26 9.49 -1.84
N ALA A 685 0.95 9.97 -1.57
CA ALA A 685 2.13 9.59 -2.35
C ALA A 685 2.81 8.35 -1.77
N LYS A 686 2.11 7.21 -1.87
CA LYS A 686 2.65 5.88 -1.55
C LYS A 686 3.38 5.28 -2.75
N TRP A 687 3.81 4.02 -2.62
CA TRP A 687 4.69 3.32 -3.56
C TRP A 687 4.28 3.41 -5.04
N ASP A 688 2.97 3.38 -5.37
CA ASP A 688 2.45 3.30 -6.75
C ASP A 688 1.75 4.57 -7.28
N GLY A 689 1.58 5.58 -6.42
CA GLY A 689 0.85 6.81 -6.74
C GLY A 689 1.62 8.07 -6.33
N HIS A 690 1.34 9.20 -6.98
CA HIS A 690 1.84 10.51 -6.58
C HIS A 690 0.70 11.52 -6.62
N ALA A 691 0.86 12.67 -5.96
CA ALA A 691 -0.22 13.62 -5.65
C ALA A 691 -1.11 14.12 -6.82
N LEU A 692 -0.79 13.81 -8.08
CA LEU A 692 -1.49 14.29 -9.28
C LEU A 692 -2.02 13.18 -10.22
N LYS A 693 -1.55 11.93 -10.05
CA LYS A 693 -1.72 10.87 -11.06
C LYS A 693 -3.18 10.44 -11.27
N MET A 694 -3.97 10.24 -10.21
CA MET A 694 -5.35 9.81 -10.38
C MET A 694 -6.18 10.86 -11.14
N ALA A 695 -6.11 12.12 -10.74
CA ALA A 695 -6.77 13.23 -11.43
C ALA A 695 -6.30 13.37 -12.90
N ALA A 696 -5.01 13.20 -13.17
CA ALA A 696 -4.46 13.32 -14.52
C ALA A 696 -4.90 12.16 -15.44
N GLN A 697 -5.04 10.96 -14.87
CA GLN A 697 -5.40 9.75 -15.60
C GLN A 697 -6.91 9.65 -15.87
N ILE A 698 -7.75 9.87 -14.85
CA ILE A 698 -9.22 9.75 -14.96
C ILE A 698 -9.88 10.99 -15.56
N LYS A 699 -9.26 12.16 -15.36
CA LYS A 699 -9.69 13.46 -15.91
C LYS A 699 -11.12 13.84 -15.49
N ASP A 700 -11.57 13.43 -14.32
CA ASP A 700 -12.82 13.92 -13.74
C ASP A 700 -12.64 15.39 -13.29
N PRO A 701 -13.59 16.30 -13.62
CA PRO A 701 -13.45 17.72 -13.33
C PRO A 701 -13.24 18.06 -11.85
N ASP A 702 -13.86 17.33 -10.91
CA ASP A 702 -13.72 17.62 -9.48
C ASP A 702 -12.37 17.11 -8.96
N LEU A 703 -11.96 15.90 -9.36
CA LEU A 703 -10.65 15.36 -8.99
C LEU A 703 -9.51 16.27 -9.48
N VAL A 704 -9.64 16.79 -10.71
CA VAL A 704 -8.72 17.81 -11.25
C VAL A 704 -8.72 19.06 -10.37
N SER A 705 -9.87 19.54 -9.91
CA SER A 705 -9.93 20.71 -9.00
C SER A 705 -9.31 20.43 -7.63
N TYR A 706 -9.44 19.23 -7.07
CA TYR A 706 -8.77 18.84 -5.82
C TYR A 706 -7.24 18.77 -5.98
N ALA A 707 -6.75 18.22 -7.09
CA ALA A 707 -5.32 18.23 -7.41
C ALA A 707 -4.79 19.67 -7.61
N ARG A 708 -5.57 20.55 -8.24
CA ARG A 708 -5.25 21.98 -8.36
C ARG A 708 -5.25 22.70 -7.02
N GLN A 709 -6.15 22.35 -6.11
CA GLN A 709 -6.11 22.85 -4.73
C GLN A 709 -4.78 22.45 -4.06
N SER A 710 -4.33 21.21 -4.25
CA SER A 710 -3.02 20.74 -3.74
C SER A 710 -1.83 21.53 -4.31
N LEU A 711 -1.89 21.96 -5.58
CA LEU A 711 -0.88 22.81 -6.21
C LEU A 711 -0.94 24.24 -5.65
N ALA A 712 -2.14 24.79 -5.46
CA ALA A 712 -2.34 26.13 -4.91
C ALA A 712 -1.87 26.25 -3.46
N ASP A 713 -2.03 25.19 -2.67
CA ASP A 713 -1.54 25.12 -1.29
C ASP A 713 -0.03 24.74 -1.21
N GLY A 714 0.62 24.47 -2.34
CA GLY A 714 2.05 24.08 -2.45
C GLY A 714 2.36 22.66 -1.99
N GLN A 715 1.34 21.89 -1.59
CA GLN A 715 1.49 20.56 -1.00
C GLN A 715 1.82 19.47 -2.02
N ALA A 716 1.39 19.62 -3.28
CA ALA A 716 1.73 18.65 -4.32
C ALA A 716 3.25 18.59 -4.57
N PHE A 717 3.95 19.73 -4.51
CA PHE A 717 5.39 19.80 -4.71
C PHE A 717 6.16 19.19 -3.53
N GLN A 718 5.72 19.45 -2.30
CA GLN A 718 6.30 18.79 -1.11
C GLN A 718 6.14 17.27 -1.17
N SER A 719 4.93 16.80 -1.53
CA SER A 719 4.64 15.38 -1.70
C SER A 719 5.53 14.71 -2.77
N LEU A 720 5.77 15.40 -3.89
CA LEU A 720 6.70 14.96 -4.93
C LEU A 720 8.16 14.97 -4.45
N ALA A 721 8.56 15.96 -3.65
CA ALA A 721 9.90 16.03 -3.07
C ALA A 721 10.15 14.87 -2.09
N ASP A 722 9.17 14.55 -1.24
CA ASP A 722 9.22 13.40 -0.34
C ASP A 722 9.31 12.08 -1.14
N SER A 723 8.53 11.94 -2.21
CA SER A 723 8.59 10.77 -3.12
C SER A 723 9.92 10.65 -3.85
N HIS A 724 10.52 11.79 -4.20
CA HIS A 724 11.85 11.84 -4.81
C HIS A 724 12.94 11.42 -3.81
N ALA A 725 12.87 11.90 -2.56
CA ALA A 725 13.84 11.62 -1.51
C ALA A 725 13.74 10.20 -0.92
N ALA A 726 12.58 9.54 -1.06
CA ALA A 726 12.38 8.16 -0.62
C ALA A 726 13.36 7.18 -1.30
N THR A 727 13.55 6.00 -0.70
CA THR A 727 14.42 4.96 -1.24
C THR A 727 14.08 4.65 -2.70
N VAL A 728 15.10 4.77 -3.56
CA VAL A 728 14.95 4.54 -5.00
C VAL A 728 14.73 3.05 -5.24
N SER A 729 13.57 2.71 -5.82
CA SER A 729 13.17 1.36 -6.18
C SER A 729 12.58 1.35 -7.59
N ALA A 730 12.39 0.15 -8.14
CA ALA A 730 11.68 -0.02 -9.40
C ALA A 730 10.28 0.62 -9.37
N ARG A 731 9.55 0.33 -8.28
CA ARG A 731 8.18 0.77 -8.04
C ARG A 731 8.08 2.29 -7.90
N THR A 732 8.99 2.92 -7.13
CA THR A 732 9.00 4.38 -6.98
C THR A 732 9.42 5.11 -8.27
N ASN A 733 10.29 4.53 -9.10
CA ASN A 733 10.59 5.10 -10.42
C ASN A 733 9.42 4.97 -11.40
N LEU A 734 8.74 3.80 -11.44
CA LEU A 734 7.55 3.62 -12.26
C LEU A 734 6.44 4.60 -11.87
N ASN A 735 6.21 4.77 -10.57
CA ASN A 735 5.26 5.74 -10.04
C ASN A 735 5.53 7.15 -10.59
N LEU A 736 6.79 7.57 -10.58
CA LEU A 736 7.17 8.94 -10.96
C LEU A 736 7.37 9.14 -12.47
N LEU A 737 7.19 8.10 -13.29
CA LEU A 737 7.42 8.15 -14.74
C LEU A 737 6.55 9.20 -15.45
N SER A 738 5.29 9.37 -15.04
CA SER A 738 4.33 10.31 -15.64
C SER A 738 4.30 11.69 -14.99
N THR A 739 5.11 11.95 -13.95
CA THR A 739 5.02 13.16 -13.11
C THR A 739 5.01 14.46 -13.93
N ALA A 740 5.88 14.57 -14.94
CA ALA A 740 6.00 15.77 -15.76
C ALA A 740 4.74 16.00 -16.62
N ASP A 741 4.22 14.94 -17.25
CA ASP A 741 3.02 15.00 -18.08
C ASP A 741 1.77 15.27 -17.24
N ASP A 742 1.65 14.61 -16.09
CA ASP A 742 0.55 14.77 -15.15
C ASP A 742 0.51 16.21 -14.60
N TYR A 743 1.66 16.76 -14.22
CA TYR A 743 1.77 18.16 -13.82
C TYR A 743 1.42 19.12 -14.96
N ALA A 744 1.92 18.88 -16.17
CA ALA A 744 1.64 19.70 -17.34
C ALA A 744 0.14 19.72 -17.69
N TYR A 745 -0.55 18.60 -17.50
CA TYR A 745 -2.00 18.51 -17.66
C TYR A 745 -2.75 19.26 -16.54
N ILE A 746 -2.51 18.93 -15.27
CA ILE A 746 -3.27 19.50 -14.14
C ILE A 746 -3.08 21.02 -14.02
N SER A 747 -1.87 21.52 -14.25
CA SER A 747 -1.59 22.96 -14.20
C SER A 747 -2.39 23.77 -15.22
N LYS A 748 -2.72 23.18 -16.38
CA LYS A 748 -3.47 23.83 -17.47
C LYS A 748 -4.97 23.54 -17.45
N ALA A 749 -5.39 22.41 -16.88
CA ALA A 749 -6.80 22.03 -16.82
C ALA A 749 -7.62 23.01 -15.95
N THR A 750 -8.85 23.29 -16.36
CA THR A 750 -9.75 24.17 -15.59
C THR A 750 -10.36 23.46 -14.37
N GLY A 751 -10.71 22.18 -14.52
CA GLY A 751 -11.51 21.44 -13.55
C GLY A 751 -12.95 21.99 -13.43
N SER A 752 -13.66 21.62 -12.37
CA SER A 752 -15.00 22.13 -12.03
C SER A 752 -15.00 23.39 -11.17
N GLY A 753 -13.87 23.67 -10.49
CA GLY A 753 -13.76 24.70 -9.45
C GLY A 753 -14.16 24.22 -8.05
N ALA A 754 -14.52 22.94 -7.89
CA ALA A 754 -14.84 22.36 -6.59
C ALA A 754 -13.62 22.35 -5.65
N LYS A 755 -13.85 22.62 -4.36
CA LYS A 755 -12.86 22.41 -3.30
C LYS A 755 -13.15 21.08 -2.59
N LEU A 756 -12.14 20.52 -1.93
CA LEU A 756 -12.34 19.36 -1.07
C LEU A 756 -13.46 19.62 -0.04
N PRO A 757 -14.35 18.64 0.23
CA PRO A 757 -15.59 18.86 0.98
C PRO A 757 -15.43 19.55 2.35
N MET A 758 -14.36 19.23 3.09
CA MET A 758 -14.14 19.81 4.43
C MET A 758 -13.39 21.15 4.42
N THR A 759 -13.01 21.67 3.25
CA THR A 759 -12.27 22.94 3.16
C THR A 759 -13.05 24.08 3.84
N PRO A 760 -12.41 24.99 4.59
CA PRO A 760 -13.09 26.16 5.15
C PRO A 760 -13.89 26.93 4.08
N GLY A 761 -15.13 27.28 4.41
CA GLY A 761 -16.08 27.93 3.50
C GLY A 761 -16.75 27.02 2.45
N ALA A 762 -16.45 25.72 2.40
CA ALA A 762 -17.24 24.76 1.61
C ALA A 762 -18.62 24.53 2.27
N PRO A 763 -19.66 24.13 1.49
CA PRO A 763 -21.02 23.95 2.02
C PRO A 763 -21.13 22.89 3.13
N ASP A 764 -22.08 23.09 4.05
CA ASP A 764 -22.48 22.10 5.04
C ASP A 764 -23.01 20.83 4.38
N PHE A 765 -22.69 19.67 4.96
CA PHE A 765 -23.23 18.39 4.51
C PHE A 765 -23.16 17.32 5.60
N VAL A 766 -23.95 16.27 5.40
CA VAL A 766 -23.83 14.99 6.10
C VAL A 766 -23.57 13.91 5.06
N PHE A 767 -22.45 13.21 5.21
CA PHE A 767 -22.19 11.95 4.53
C PHE A 767 -22.36 10.80 5.53
N SER A 768 -23.09 9.76 5.12
CA SER A 768 -23.28 8.55 5.91
C SER A 768 -23.15 7.32 5.02
N ASP A 769 -22.49 6.30 5.56
CA ASP A 769 -22.37 4.98 4.96
C ASP A 769 -22.84 3.92 5.96
N GLU A 770 -24.09 3.51 5.80
CA GLU A 770 -24.78 2.56 6.64
C GLU A 770 -24.16 1.15 6.56
N GLU A 771 -23.48 0.81 5.47
CA GLU A 771 -22.83 -0.49 5.30
C GLU A 771 -21.45 -0.54 5.97
N ASN A 772 -20.84 0.59 6.29
CA ASN A 772 -19.59 0.67 7.06
C ASN A 772 -19.78 1.22 8.47
N GLY A 773 -20.98 1.68 8.83
CA GLY A 773 -21.22 2.30 10.12
C GLY A 773 -20.54 3.66 10.25
N LEU A 774 -20.38 4.43 9.16
CA LEU A 774 -19.52 5.61 9.10
C LEU A 774 -20.32 6.88 8.85
N VAL A 775 -19.96 7.98 9.52
CA VAL A 775 -20.56 9.31 9.32
C VAL A 775 -19.48 10.38 9.28
N ALA A 776 -19.64 11.35 8.37
CA ALA A 776 -18.85 12.57 8.30
C ALA A 776 -19.81 13.77 8.21
N ILE A 777 -19.61 14.78 9.05
CA ILE A 777 -20.47 15.94 9.17
C ILE A 777 -19.60 17.18 9.03
N LYS A 778 -20.07 18.13 8.21
CA LYS A 778 -19.58 19.50 8.19
C LYS A 778 -20.73 20.45 8.55
N HIS A 779 -20.48 21.31 9.53
CA HIS A 779 -21.40 22.39 9.89
C HIS A 779 -20.61 23.69 10.17
N GLY A 780 -20.58 24.59 9.20
CA GLY A 780 -19.64 25.70 9.20
C GLY A 780 -18.20 25.19 9.20
N ASP A 781 -17.40 25.64 10.17
CA ASP A 781 -16.02 25.18 10.39
C ASP A 781 -15.93 23.99 11.35
N GLU A 782 -17.05 23.57 11.94
CA GLU A 782 -17.12 22.37 12.79
C GLU A 782 -17.17 21.09 11.94
N ILE A 783 -16.36 20.10 12.28
CA ILE A 783 -16.28 18.81 11.58
C ILE A 783 -16.38 17.67 12.57
N LEU A 784 -17.23 16.68 12.29
CA LEU A 784 -17.33 15.44 13.05
C LEU A 784 -17.19 14.22 12.13
N PHE A 785 -16.28 13.32 12.46
CA PHE A 785 -16.23 11.97 11.93
C PHE A 785 -16.62 10.98 13.01
N ALA A 786 -17.39 9.96 12.67
CA ALA A 786 -17.75 8.88 13.58
C ALA A 786 -17.78 7.52 12.87
N SER A 787 -17.12 6.52 13.47
CA SER A 787 -17.29 5.11 13.16
C SER A 787 -18.13 4.46 14.25
N LEU A 788 -19.38 4.16 13.93
CA LEU A 788 -20.36 3.47 14.78
C LEU A 788 -20.16 1.96 14.75
N TYR A 789 -19.70 1.41 13.64
CA TYR A 789 -19.18 0.04 13.61
C TYR A 789 -17.67 0.13 13.83
N TRP A 790 -17.23 0.21 15.08
CA TRP A 790 -15.83 0.43 15.44
C TRP A 790 -15.17 -0.83 16.02
N ARG A 791 -14.17 -1.36 15.31
CA ARG A 791 -13.32 -2.50 15.69
C ARG A 791 -14.08 -3.66 16.37
N ALA A 792 -15.33 -3.87 15.98
CA ALA A 792 -16.20 -4.90 16.55
C ALA A 792 -15.98 -6.23 15.82
N ARG A 793 -14.74 -6.73 15.87
CA ARG A 793 -14.24 -7.87 15.09
C ARG A 793 -14.87 -9.21 15.49
N TRP A 794 -15.14 -9.37 16.78
CA TRP A 794 -15.55 -10.66 17.38
C TRP A 794 -17.02 -10.75 17.74
N GLY A 795 -17.66 -9.60 17.91
CA GLY A 795 -19.00 -9.49 18.46
C GLY A 795 -19.37 -8.04 18.69
N VAL A 796 -20.62 -7.80 19.11
CA VAL A 796 -21.18 -6.48 19.30
C VAL A 796 -20.60 -5.85 20.58
N ASN A 797 -19.57 -5.02 20.42
CA ASN A 797 -18.84 -4.37 21.52
C ASN A 797 -19.49 -3.09 22.07
N ARG A 798 -20.48 -2.50 21.36
CA ARG A 798 -21.18 -1.26 21.74
C ARG A 798 -20.26 -0.03 21.86
N LEU A 799 -19.14 -0.02 21.14
CA LEU A 799 -18.21 1.11 21.09
C LEU A 799 -18.34 1.86 19.77
N ALA A 800 -18.24 3.18 19.83
CA ALA A 800 -18.05 4.05 18.66
C ALA A 800 -16.73 4.82 18.80
N ARG A 801 -16.16 5.21 17.67
CA ARG A 801 -14.97 6.06 17.60
C ARG A 801 -15.32 7.38 16.94
N VAL A 802 -14.90 8.49 17.54
CA VAL A 802 -15.25 9.84 17.10
C VAL A 802 -13.99 10.69 16.98
N HIS A 803 -13.97 11.54 15.95
CA HIS A 803 -13.03 12.64 15.79
C HIS A 803 -13.82 13.94 15.58
N HIS A 804 -13.63 14.91 16.47
CA HIS A 804 -14.35 16.17 16.48
C HIS A 804 -13.37 17.33 16.43
N LEU A 805 -13.50 18.15 15.39
CA LEU A 805 -12.82 19.42 15.23
C LEU A 805 -13.85 20.52 15.48
N THR A 806 -13.75 21.21 16.61
CA THR A 806 -14.70 22.28 16.95
C THR A 806 -14.43 23.52 16.09
N ALA A 807 -15.43 24.40 15.97
CA ALA A 807 -15.29 25.65 15.23
C ALA A 807 -14.21 26.57 15.86
N GLU A 808 -13.98 26.47 17.16
CA GLU A 808 -12.94 27.18 17.90
C GLU A 808 -11.55 26.57 17.68
N GLY A 809 -11.46 25.45 16.96
CA GLY A 809 -10.20 24.78 16.62
C GLY A 809 -9.69 23.83 17.69
N THR A 810 -10.55 23.35 18.60
CA THR A 810 -10.19 22.28 19.54
C THR A 810 -10.35 20.92 18.87
N GLU A 811 -9.33 20.07 18.95
CA GLU A 811 -9.39 18.69 18.49
C GLU A 811 -9.71 17.72 19.63
N ARG A 812 -10.68 16.84 19.40
CA ARG A 812 -11.03 15.75 20.31
C ARG A 812 -11.12 14.43 19.57
N SER A 813 -10.51 13.39 20.12
CA SER A 813 -10.77 12.02 19.69
C SER A 813 -11.26 11.17 20.86
N ALA A 814 -12.25 10.33 20.62
CA ALA A 814 -12.91 9.58 21.69
C ALA A 814 -13.34 8.19 21.23
N THR A 815 -13.08 7.18 22.07
CA THR A 815 -13.85 5.93 22.02
C THR A 815 -14.95 6.03 23.08
N VAL A 816 -16.21 5.80 22.69
CA VAL A 816 -17.37 6.02 23.57
C VAL A 816 -18.34 4.85 23.53
N TRP A 817 -19.07 4.64 24.62
CA TRP A 817 -20.18 3.69 24.63
C TRP A 817 -21.35 4.24 23.81
N GLN A 818 -22.05 3.35 23.12
CA GLN A 818 -23.23 3.69 22.32
C GLN A 818 -24.34 2.65 22.50
N GLU A 819 -25.55 3.03 22.13
CA GLU A 819 -26.70 2.13 22.09
C GLU A 819 -26.77 1.43 20.74
N VAL A 820 -27.08 0.13 20.77
CA VAL A 820 -27.22 -0.68 19.56
C VAL A 820 -28.41 -1.61 19.65
N LYS A 821 -29.02 -1.91 18.49
CA LYS A 821 -29.96 -3.03 18.35
C LYS A 821 -29.38 -3.99 17.32
N TYR A 822 -29.46 -5.29 17.58
CA TYR A 822 -28.94 -6.32 16.69
C TYR A 822 -29.82 -7.57 16.78
N LEU A 823 -29.78 -8.39 15.73
CA LEU A 823 -30.33 -9.73 15.75
C LEU A 823 -29.23 -10.68 16.25
N ALA A 824 -29.47 -11.37 17.36
CA ALA A 824 -28.49 -12.28 17.93
C ALA A 824 -28.37 -13.57 17.11
N ASP A 825 -27.15 -14.07 16.96
CA ASP A 825 -26.84 -15.39 16.43
C ASP A 825 -26.89 -16.49 17.52
N GLY A 826 -27.15 -16.12 18.77
CA GLY A 826 -27.21 -17.04 19.91
C GLY A 826 -25.84 -17.45 20.49
N ARG A 827 -24.74 -17.09 19.81
CA ARG A 827 -23.36 -17.36 20.24
C ARG A 827 -22.71 -16.11 20.84
N THR A 828 -21.64 -16.32 21.61
CA THR A 828 -20.88 -15.25 22.27
C THR A 828 -19.37 -15.49 22.12
N PHE A 829 -18.60 -14.41 22.18
CA PHE A 829 -17.14 -14.43 22.32
C PHE A 829 -16.75 -13.76 23.64
N THR A 830 -15.81 -14.36 24.37
CA THR A 830 -15.29 -13.78 25.62
C THR A 830 -13.94 -13.16 25.34
N GLU A 831 -13.77 -11.88 25.68
CA GLU A 831 -12.51 -11.19 25.45
C GLU A 831 -11.36 -11.87 26.21
N PRO A 832 -10.26 -12.22 25.50
CA PRO A 832 -9.10 -12.83 26.12
C PRO A 832 -8.30 -11.80 26.93
N ASP A 833 -7.43 -12.29 27.80
CA ASP A 833 -6.51 -11.45 28.58
C ASP A 833 -5.27 -11.07 27.74
N TRP A 834 -5.51 -10.35 26.64
CA TRP A 834 -4.48 -9.88 25.70
C TRP A 834 -4.27 -8.38 25.84
N VAL A 835 -3.01 -7.96 25.94
CA VAL A 835 -2.64 -6.55 26.13
C VAL A 835 -2.02 -5.92 24.89
N ASN A 836 -1.57 -6.73 23.94
CA ASN A 836 -0.88 -6.23 22.75
C ASN A 836 -1.82 -6.14 21.56
N TRP A 837 -2.33 -7.27 21.07
CA TRP A 837 -3.33 -7.31 19.99
C TRP A 837 -4.64 -7.86 20.51
N GLU A 838 -5.75 -7.30 20.05
CA GLU A 838 -7.06 -7.93 20.26
C GLU A 838 -7.36 -9.03 19.23
N PHE A 839 -6.37 -9.43 18.40
CA PHE A 839 -6.58 -10.35 17.29
C PHE A 839 -5.42 -11.27 16.97
N THR A 840 -5.75 -12.31 16.20
CA THR A 840 -4.83 -13.32 15.67
C THR A 840 -4.43 -12.96 14.25
N VAL A 841 -3.20 -13.28 13.85
CA VAL A 841 -2.73 -13.06 12.47
C VAL A 841 -2.08 -14.33 11.95
N SER A 842 -2.93 -15.19 11.38
CA SER A 842 -2.56 -16.53 10.95
C SER A 842 -1.57 -16.57 9.78
N ASP A 843 -1.40 -15.48 9.04
CA ASP A 843 -0.46 -15.34 7.93
C ASP A 843 0.93 -14.81 8.35
N LEU A 844 1.11 -14.46 9.63
CA LEU A 844 2.39 -14.01 10.18
C LEU A 844 2.86 -14.93 11.31
N ASP A 845 4.17 -15.04 11.48
CA ASP A 845 4.80 -15.76 12.59
C ASP A 845 4.75 -14.91 13.88
N ILE A 846 3.54 -14.66 14.37
CA ILE A 846 3.24 -13.83 15.55
C ILE A 846 2.23 -14.60 16.42
N PRO A 847 2.49 -14.76 17.75
CA PRO A 847 1.56 -15.43 18.65
C PRO A 847 0.20 -14.75 18.71
N ASP A 848 -0.85 -15.52 19.00
CA ASP A 848 -2.19 -14.98 19.28
C ASP A 848 -2.13 -13.95 20.41
N GLY A 849 -2.73 -12.78 20.20
CA GLY A 849 -2.66 -11.66 21.14
C GLY A 849 -1.32 -10.91 21.15
N GLY A 850 -0.34 -11.33 20.35
CA GLY A 850 0.98 -10.72 20.20
C GLY A 850 2.04 -11.22 21.18
N PHE A 851 3.26 -10.67 21.09
CA PHE A 851 4.36 -11.03 21.99
C PHE A 851 4.12 -10.55 23.43
N THR A 852 4.56 -11.31 24.44
CA THR A 852 4.53 -10.88 25.84
C THR A 852 5.36 -9.60 26.05
N PRO A 853 4.81 -8.54 26.68
CA PRO A 853 5.57 -7.33 26.97
C PRO A 853 6.67 -7.60 28.01
N PRO A 854 7.80 -6.86 27.97
CA PRO A 854 8.85 -6.99 28.97
C PRO A 854 8.37 -6.53 30.36
N GLY A 855 8.90 -7.14 31.43
CA GLY A 855 8.58 -6.79 32.81
C GLY A 855 7.52 -7.69 33.45
N ASN A 856 6.82 -7.16 34.44
CA ASN A 856 5.76 -7.89 35.16
C ASN A 856 4.60 -8.25 34.22
N ALA A 857 3.95 -9.38 34.49
CA ALA A 857 2.74 -9.78 33.78
C ALA A 857 1.68 -8.66 33.86
N LEU A 858 1.12 -8.30 32.72
CA LEU A 858 0.06 -7.31 32.60
C LEU A 858 -1.25 -8.03 32.28
N HIS A 859 -2.35 -7.45 32.76
CA HIS A 859 -3.70 -7.94 32.54
C HIS A 859 -4.55 -6.86 31.87
N GLN A 860 -5.43 -7.26 30.98
CA GLN A 860 -6.35 -6.38 30.25
C GLN A 860 -7.57 -6.05 31.10
N ALA A 861 -7.99 -4.78 31.10
CA ALA A 861 -9.14 -4.29 31.85
C ALA A 861 -10.46 -4.88 31.31
N PHE A 862 -10.53 -5.12 30.00
CA PHE A 862 -11.68 -5.72 29.32
C PHE A 862 -11.70 -7.26 29.32
N ALA A 863 -10.66 -7.92 29.85
CA ALA A 863 -10.57 -9.38 29.87
C ALA A 863 -11.81 -10.00 30.57
N GLY A 864 -12.42 -11.00 29.93
CA GLY A 864 -13.62 -11.66 30.43
C GLY A 864 -14.93 -11.01 30.00
N GLN A 865 -14.91 -9.86 29.32
CA GLN A 865 -16.12 -9.26 28.75
C GLN A 865 -16.77 -10.21 27.73
N VAL A 866 -18.09 -10.42 27.86
CA VAL A 866 -18.85 -11.28 26.95
C VAL A 866 -19.49 -10.45 25.84
N LEU A 867 -19.04 -10.69 24.61
CA LEU A 867 -19.54 -10.06 23.39
C LEU A 867 -20.54 -10.98 22.67
N PRO A 868 -21.81 -10.58 22.51
CA PRO A 868 -22.76 -11.34 21.71
C PRO A 868 -22.48 -11.18 20.22
N LEU A 869 -22.67 -12.25 19.44
CA LEU A 869 -22.52 -12.21 17.98
C LEU A 869 -23.83 -11.77 17.31
N ALA A 870 -23.71 -10.91 16.30
CA ALA A 870 -24.80 -10.57 15.41
C ALA A 870 -24.99 -11.66 14.33
N LYS A 871 -26.25 -11.88 13.93
CA LYS A 871 -26.59 -12.84 12.89
C LYS A 871 -26.08 -12.35 11.53
N ALA A 872 -25.26 -13.17 10.87
CA ALA A 872 -24.83 -12.96 9.49
C ALA A 872 -25.97 -13.26 8.49
N PRO A 873 -25.88 -12.81 7.21
CA PRO A 873 -26.83 -13.22 6.18
C PRO A 873 -26.90 -14.75 6.04
N ASP A 874 -28.10 -15.27 5.72
CA ASP A 874 -28.39 -16.71 5.75
C ASP A 874 -27.54 -17.55 4.76
N ASP A 875 -26.98 -16.92 3.72
CA ASP A 875 -26.12 -17.57 2.72
C ASP A 875 -24.63 -17.52 3.07
N VAL A 876 -24.24 -16.92 4.20
CA VAL A 876 -22.86 -16.90 4.69
C VAL A 876 -22.58 -18.19 5.47
N PRO A 877 -21.52 -18.94 5.12
CA PRO A 877 -21.12 -20.11 5.89
C PRO A 877 -20.84 -19.77 7.36
N GLU A 878 -21.35 -20.57 8.29
CA GLU A 878 -21.11 -20.38 9.72
C GLU A 878 -19.60 -20.47 10.02
N ARG A 879 -19.09 -19.52 10.81
CA ARG A 879 -17.71 -19.51 11.34
C ARG A 879 -17.73 -19.66 12.85
N ALA A 880 -16.69 -20.27 13.43
CA ALA A 880 -16.54 -20.36 14.89
C ALA A 880 -16.43 -18.96 15.53
N ALA A 881 -16.92 -18.82 16.76
CA ALA A 881 -16.69 -17.60 17.54
C ALA A 881 -15.18 -17.38 17.76
N GLY A 882 -14.73 -16.13 17.71
CA GLY A 882 -13.30 -15.79 17.73
C GLY A 882 -12.58 -15.96 16.39
N VAL A 883 -13.30 -16.27 15.31
CA VAL A 883 -12.78 -16.16 13.93
C VAL A 883 -13.27 -14.84 13.31
N GLU A 884 -12.35 -14.12 12.67
CA GLU A 884 -12.63 -12.80 12.12
C GLU A 884 -13.77 -12.86 11.09
N SER A 885 -14.69 -11.91 11.20
CA SER A 885 -15.83 -11.78 10.29
C SER A 885 -16.29 -10.32 10.22
N PRO A 886 -16.59 -9.78 9.02
CA PRO A 886 -17.15 -8.43 8.87
C PRO A 886 -18.61 -8.33 9.37
N TYR A 887 -19.20 -9.44 9.82
CA TYR A 887 -20.58 -9.52 10.30
C TYR A 887 -20.69 -9.68 11.82
N ALA A 888 -19.67 -10.19 12.51
CA ALA A 888 -19.80 -10.65 13.89
C ALA A 888 -20.26 -9.54 14.86
N GLY A 889 -19.70 -8.33 14.73
CA GLY A 889 -20.09 -7.16 15.54
C GLY A 889 -21.00 -6.17 14.85
N ARG A 890 -21.57 -6.51 13.69
CA ARG A 890 -22.40 -5.61 12.89
C ARG A 890 -23.83 -5.58 13.42
N ALA A 891 -24.21 -4.48 14.05
CA ALA A 891 -25.56 -4.28 14.58
C ALA A 891 -26.52 -3.78 13.48
N SER A 892 -27.82 -4.05 13.66
CA SER A 892 -28.90 -3.56 12.78
C SER A 892 -29.21 -2.06 12.97
N PHE A 893 -28.87 -1.51 14.14
CA PHE A 893 -29.10 -0.11 14.48
C PHE A 893 -28.05 0.40 15.46
N TYR A 894 -27.62 1.64 15.26
CA TYR A 894 -26.70 2.36 16.14
C TYR A 894 -27.30 3.69 16.57
N ARG A 895 -27.08 4.08 17.84
CA ARG A 895 -27.42 5.39 18.40
C ARG A 895 -26.24 5.89 19.22
N CYS A 896 -25.62 6.97 18.77
CA CYS A 896 -24.42 7.57 19.37
C CYS A 896 -24.65 9.06 19.63
N GLU A 897 -24.36 9.51 20.86
CA GLU A 897 -24.35 10.92 21.24
C GLU A 897 -22.91 11.38 21.46
N TYR A 898 -22.54 12.51 20.88
CA TYR A 898 -21.24 13.15 21.12
C TYR A 898 -21.35 14.66 20.93
N GLY A 899 -21.06 15.42 21.99
CA GLY A 899 -21.15 16.87 21.98
C GLY A 899 -22.55 17.36 21.57
N PRO A 900 -22.67 18.23 20.56
CA PRO A 900 -23.96 18.71 20.10
C PRO A 900 -24.69 17.72 19.18
N TYR A 901 -24.14 16.53 18.90
CA TYR A 901 -24.65 15.60 17.90
C TYR A 901 -25.30 14.35 18.51
N LEU A 902 -26.40 13.91 17.89
CA LEU A 902 -27.04 12.60 18.09
C LEU A 902 -27.20 11.95 16.72
N ILE A 903 -26.54 10.80 16.55
CA ILE A 903 -26.51 10.03 15.31
C ILE A 903 -27.31 8.75 15.53
N ALA A 904 -28.27 8.49 14.65
CA ALA A 904 -29.05 7.26 14.64
C ALA A 904 -28.99 6.63 13.25
N MET A 905 -28.42 5.44 13.14
CA MET A 905 -28.13 4.77 11.87
C MET A 905 -28.84 3.43 11.79
N ASN A 906 -29.60 3.22 10.72
CA ASN A 906 -30.25 1.94 10.41
C ASN A 906 -29.47 1.24 9.27
N THR A 907 -28.87 0.09 9.59
CA THR A 907 -28.03 -0.68 8.66
C THR A 907 -28.79 -1.80 7.95
N THR A 908 -30.07 -2.00 8.30
CA THR A 908 -30.95 -2.98 7.66
C THR A 908 -31.50 -2.44 6.34
N ASP A 909 -31.95 -3.32 5.46
CA ASP A 909 -32.62 -2.99 4.20
C ASP A 909 -34.13 -3.27 4.21
N ASP A 910 -34.64 -3.91 5.27
CA ASP A 910 -35.99 -4.49 5.31
C ASP A 910 -36.92 -3.90 6.38
N ARG A 911 -36.40 -3.18 7.39
CA ARG A 911 -37.20 -2.70 8.53
C ARG A 911 -36.82 -1.31 9.02
N ASP A 912 -37.78 -0.62 9.60
CA ASP A 912 -37.52 0.64 10.30
C ASP A 912 -37.01 0.41 11.72
N HIS A 913 -36.27 1.39 12.22
CA HIS A 913 -36.00 1.54 13.64
C HIS A 913 -36.56 2.87 14.15
N THR A 914 -36.86 2.94 15.44
CA THR A 914 -37.17 4.19 16.13
C THR A 914 -36.20 4.43 17.28
N PHE A 915 -35.98 5.70 17.58
CA PHE A 915 -35.28 6.17 18.78
C PHE A 915 -35.98 7.42 19.34
N THR A 916 -35.72 7.73 20.61
CA THR A 916 -36.24 8.93 21.27
C THR A 916 -35.17 10.00 21.43
N THR A 917 -35.58 11.27 21.29
CA THR A 917 -34.74 12.44 21.60
C THR A 917 -34.82 12.87 23.07
N ARG A 918 -35.50 12.08 23.92
CA ARG A 918 -35.56 12.32 25.37
C ARG A 918 -34.16 12.45 25.95
N GLY A 919 -33.92 13.51 26.72
CA GLY A 919 -32.63 13.81 27.34
C GLY A 919 -31.65 14.58 26.42
N PHE A 920 -31.79 14.46 25.10
CA PHE A 920 -30.93 15.18 24.16
C PHE A 920 -31.35 16.64 23.96
N GLY A 921 -32.67 16.91 23.92
CA GLY A 921 -33.22 18.25 23.78
C GLY A 921 -33.62 18.64 22.36
N ALA A 922 -34.07 19.90 22.21
CA ALA A 922 -34.52 20.44 20.94
C ALA A 922 -33.36 20.53 19.93
N SER A 923 -33.60 20.10 18.69
CA SER A 923 -32.54 19.89 17.71
C SER A 923 -32.99 20.20 16.28
N THR A 924 -32.04 20.18 15.35
CA THR A 924 -32.25 20.24 13.90
C THR A 924 -31.70 18.97 13.28
N ASN A 925 -32.47 18.33 12.41
CA ASN A 925 -32.00 17.24 11.58
C ASN A 925 -31.15 17.80 10.43
N LEU A 926 -29.85 17.53 10.44
CA LEU A 926 -28.91 18.09 9.47
C LEU A 926 -29.06 17.50 8.05
N VAL A 927 -29.69 16.34 7.91
CA VAL A 927 -29.96 15.72 6.60
C VAL A 927 -31.17 16.36 5.91
N THR A 928 -32.17 16.79 6.69
CA THR A 928 -33.46 17.29 6.15
C THR A 928 -33.74 18.77 6.42
N GLY A 929 -32.98 19.40 7.31
CA GLY A 929 -33.25 20.75 7.83
C GLY A 929 -34.42 20.83 8.82
N ALA A 930 -35.11 19.73 9.11
CA ALA A 930 -36.30 19.74 9.95
C ALA A 930 -35.96 19.98 11.44
N LYS A 931 -36.78 20.81 12.12
CA LYS A 931 -36.69 20.98 13.58
C LYS A 931 -37.31 19.78 14.29
N VAL A 932 -36.65 19.29 15.32
CA VAL A 932 -37.10 18.17 16.16
C VAL A 932 -37.21 18.62 17.62
N SER A 933 -38.28 18.23 18.31
CA SER A 933 -38.50 18.54 19.73
C SER A 933 -37.77 17.54 20.65
N GLY A 934 -37.40 17.93 21.86
CA GLY A 934 -36.53 17.16 22.78
C GLY A 934 -37.13 15.95 23.50
N ASN A 935 -38.29 15.47 23.07
CA ASN A 935 -38.96 14.28 23.59
C ASN A 935 -39.79 13.60 22.48
N THR A 936 -39.24 13.57 21.28
CA THR A 936 -39.91 13.05 20.08
C THR A 936 -39.39 11.66 19.77
N GLU A 937 -40.29 10.75 19.42
CA GLU A 937 -39.89 9.51 18.77
C GLU A 937 -39.63 9.79 17.28
N VAL A 938 -38.45 9.41 16.81
CA VAL A 938 -38.00 9.63 15.44
C VAL A 938 -37.80 8.29 14.76
N ARG A 939 -38.35 8.15 13.54
CA ARG A 939 -38.20 6.98 12.69
C ARG A 939 -36.94 7.09 11.82
N VAL A 940 -36.21 6.00 11.70
CA VAL A 940 -35.05 5.82 10.82
C VAL A 940 -35.34 4.69 9.84
N LYS A 941 -35.47 5.05 8.56
CA LYS A 941 -35.82 4.11 7.47
C LYS A 941 -34.68 3.12 7.21
N PRO A 942 -34.95 1.95 6.61
CA PRO A 942 -33.89 1.02 6.19
C PRO A 942 -32.84 1.73 5.32
N GLY A 943 -31.56 1.46 5.60
CA GLY A 943 -30.41 2.00 4.86
C GLY A 943 -30.33 3.53 4.91
N THR A 944 -30.73 4.14 6.03
CA THR A 944 -30.64 5.59 6.23
C THR A 944 -30.09 5.96 7.60
N THR A 945 -29.55 7.18 7.68
CA THR A 945 -29.03 7.79 8.90
C THR A 945 -29.78 9.09 9.21
N VAL A 946 -30.11 9.29 10.49
CA VAL A 946 -30.59 10.56 11.04
C VAL A 946 -29.47 11.18 11.85
N VAL A 947 -29.15 12.44 11.57
CA VAL A 947 -28.16 13.23 12.32
C VAL A 947 -28.87 14.45 12.88
N LEU A 948 -28.96 14.53 14.21
CA LEU A 948 -29.53 15.67 14.92
C LEU A 948 -28.42 16.48 15.56
N ARG A 949 -28.49 17.82 15.45
CA ARG A 949 -27.64 18.75 16.19
C ARG A 949 -28.48 19.58 17.15
N LYS A 950 -28.06 19.72 18.40
CA LYS A 950 -28.74 20.58 19.39
C LYS A 950 -28.83 22.02 18.86
N ARG A 951 -29.97 22.65 19.12
CA ARG A 951 -30.27 24.04 18.71
C ARG A 951 -29.89 25.05 19.78
#